data_AF-A0ABD5PNN4-F1
#
_entry.id   AF-A0ABD5PNN4-F1
#
_cell.length_a   1.000
_cell.length_b   1.000
_cell.length_c   1.000
_cell.angle_alpha   90.00
_cell.angle_beta   90.00
_cell.angle_gamma   90.00
#
_symmetry.space_group_name_H-M   'P 1'
#
loop_
_entity.id
_entity.type
_entity.pdbx_description
1 polymer ?
#
loop_
_entity_poly.entity_id
_entity_poly.type
_entity_poly.pdbx_seq_one_letter_code
_entity_poly.pdbx_strand_id
1 'polypeptide(L)'
;MEVTIQDIEFTVRDEDGEVETSTTRDVTVAVGTTMMELHDRVDEYEDHLNKGMIESVQDREGYGYDLAKRMWPLVWGKAYYDRLLGDVEDRAFDNVTPNDHTEVMANDARFTAQQEVFGTQDDYGNRVMAGPFLCMAYDLSDSAFDVGDKYDFDSIADDLHPDENVSSVEDLCAEGILSPDGELPEMPTIEEIITGMLGNIDKNGTIQGHPFADMSMYEMETSLDQDGLEREMREELNETERFNEEYLEDYYDDAENDRTDIGDLDDKIDELSNLLDSLETLREEAVNMDNTDTAIDDVYTVNGKLGSVHSYPSSDGGTHPPTPYLDPDEYDVDNLTEMDPEYYTWRERVDASIDKTTADDGDSSLDRSLVSVEIEVEMRYTTKRRWNNTNTNSSPDVVKYESRNTNYTTAFELDGEFAPDLEINPSSVEHVLDRGGSPDPYVGSPTNWEDASDEVTEVYFGRDFDSDSEFESWIRPRAADVESVSDFEDAINYDRNFDEEIQLSPRSDGSLHSYIVWEDLIEVHNETVTEIEPVEAEVIEMLTADESPIREMSDNVKEMEDEYVNESDDFDNAPGAAKMEARQLYFDNIYKYIDELATHHENVTTGGGNLIDSLLGEFLDSANEIIGGPMDLLDEMLGSGEEMLQDEGGAEVDTPEVLNDVHIDVDGSPTYHSSQVAVNQTEVPAVRAEGDGPLDIDEDVDFAPMGAAYENEVNLPGFPLIPWPPLFYLQVDVWHIDVEGEYARFEVEATSSDPSVTDSTTYVREDKDVMLETPDGDEVQLGSTDPITYETNQTILVVVPAPQFLPQGAPGVGDNTMAGAPGEMCSPLWNETGPEFGEDDPEPEENCL
;
A
#
# COMPACT_ATOMS: atom_id res chain seq x y z
N MET A 1 15.38 -36.98 -41.28
CA MET A 1 16.61 -36.53 -42.00
C MET A 1 16.29 -36.14 -43.44
N GLU A 2 16.67 -34.93 -43.89
CA GLU A 2 16.57 -34.54 -45.30
C GLU A 2 17.93 -34.62 -46.01
N VAL A 3 18.01 -35.39 -47.09
CA VAL A 3 19.20 -35.47 -47.94
C VAL A 3 18.87 -34.85 -49.29
N THR A 4 19.51 -33.73 -49.61
CA THR A 4 19.41 -33.10 -50.93
C THR A 4 20.57 -33.52 -51.82
N ILE A 5 20.26 -34.27 -52.88
CA ILE A 5 21.22 -34.56 -53.94
C ILE A 5 21.09 -33.46 -54.99
N GLN A 6 22.09 -32.59 -55.04
CA GLN A 6 22.15 -31.49 -55.97
C GLN A 6 22.58 -31.96 -57.37
N ASP A 7 22.16 -31.21 -58.38
CA ASP A 7 22.63 -31.33 -59.76
C ASP A 7 22.33 -32.69 -60.46
N ILE A 8 21.19 -33.34 -60.16
CA ILE A 8 20.82 -34.57 -60.87
C ILE A 8 20.40 -34.26 -62.32
N GLU A 9 21.17 -34.76 -63.28
CA GLU A 9 20.88 -34.63 -64.71
C GLU A 9 19.91 -35.73 -65.20
N PHE A 10 18.70 -35.33 -65.57
CA PHE A 10 17.72 -36.17 -66.24
C PHE A 10 17.88 -36.04 -67.75
N THR A 11 18.33 -37.10 -68.42
CA THR A 11 18.51 -37.13 -69.88
C THR A 11 17.44 -37.99 -70.53
N VAL A 12 16.65 -37.41 -71.45
CA VAL A 12 15.69 -38.15 -72.27
C VAL A 12 16.35 -38.49 -73.61
N ARG A 13 16.29 -39.77 -74.00
CA ARG A 13 16.80 -40.27 -75.28
C ARG A 13 15.68 -40.86 -76.12
N ASP A 14 15.78 -40.72 -77.44
CA ASP A 14 14.83 -41.30 -78.39
C ASP A 14 15.03 -42.81 -78.59
N GLU A 15 14.20 -43.44 -79.44
CA GLU A 15 14.26 -44.88 -79.74
C GLU A 15 15.58 -45.30 -80.44
N ASP A 16 16.30 -44.36 -81.05
CA ASP A 16 17.59 -44.58 -81.71
C ASP A 16 18.79 -44.32 -80.77
N GLY A 17 18.53 -43.81 -79.56
CA GLY A 17 19.50 -43.55 -78.50
C GLY A 17 20.15 -42.16 -78.54
N GLU A 18 19.67 -41.23 -79.38
CA GLU A 18 20.11 -39.83 -79.37
C GLU A 18 19.43 -39.05 -78.22
N VAL A 19 20.18 -38.13 -77.61
CA VAL A 19 19.69 -37.28 -76.52
C VAL A 19 18.80 -36.19 -77.08
N GLU A 20 17.51 -36.20 -76.72
CA GLU A 20 16.57 -35.15 -77.12
C GLU A 20 16.61 -33.94 -76.18
N THR A 21 16.78 -34.16 -74.88
CA THR A 21 16.89 -33.09 -73.87
C THR A 21 17.59 -33.57 -72.61
N SER A 22 18.28 -32.67 -71.90
CA SER A 22 18.67 -32.89 -70.51
C SER A 22 18.19 -31.74 -69.63
N THR A 23 17.79 -32.05 -68.40
CA THR A 23 17.46 -31.06 -67.37
C THR A 23 18.14 -31.44 -66.08
N THR A 24 18.71 -30.47 -65.40
CA THR A 24 19.30 -30.64 -64.08
C THR A 24 18.30 -30.17 -63.03
N ARG A 25 18.10 -30.95 -61.97
CA ARG A 25 17.24 -30.60 -60.82
C ARG A 25 17.83 -31.19 -59.55
N ASP A 26 17.68 -30.47 -58.45
CA ASP A 26 17.97 -31.00 -57.13
C ASP A 26 16.83 -31.94 -56.72
N VAL A 27 17.17 -33.04 -56.05
CA VAL A 27 16.20 -33.99 -55.51
C VAL A 27 16.46 -34.11 -54.02
N THR A 28 15.50 -33.65 -53.23
CA THR A 28 15.48 -33.85 -51.78
C THR A 28 14.75 -35.16 -51.47
N VAL A 29 15.39 -36.00 -50.67
CA VAL A 29 14.82 -37.23 -50.12
C VAL A 29 14.74 -37.06 -48.62
N ALA A 30 13.52 -37.02 -48.08
CA ALA A 30 13.28 -37.14 -46.66
C ALA A 30 13.31 -38.63 -46.29
N VAL A 31 14.16 -38.99 -45.35
CA VAL A 31 14.17 -40.30 -44.68
C VAL A 31 13.64 -40.05 -43.27
N GLY A 32 12.42 -40.51 -43.00
CA GLY A 32 11.92 -40.64 -41.64
C GLY A 32 12.66 -41.78 -40.95
N THR A 33 13.32 -41.48 -39.85
CA THR A 33 13.93 -42.48 -38.97
C THR A 33 13.33 -42.25 -37.59
N THR A 34 12.67 -43.28 -37.05
CA THR A 34 12.11 -43.28 -35.69
C THR A 34 13.15 -42.81 -34.66
N MET A 35 14.40 -43.20 -34.80
CA MET A 35 15.49 -42.78 -33.90
C MET A 35 15.69 -41.25 -33.81
N MET A 36 15.63 -40.53 -34.93
CA MET A 36 15.86 -39.07 -34.91
C MET A 36 14.63 -38.35 -34.35
N GLU A 37 13.44 -38.83 -34.70
CA GLU A 37 12.18 -38.31 -34.17
C GLU A 37 12.09 -38.50 -32.64
N LEU A 38 12.50 -39.68 -32.14
CA LEU A 38 12.58 -39.95 -30.71
C LEU A 38 13.63 -39.07 -30.02
N HIS A 39 14.80 -38.89 -30.63
CA HIS A 39 15.81 -37.97 -30.11
C HIS A 39 15.31 -36.53 -30.04
N ASP A 40 14.70 -36.01 -31.11
CA ASP A 40 14.17 -34.65 -31.16
C ASP A 40 13.09 -34.44 -30.07
N ARG A 41 12.20 -35.43 -29.84
CA ARG A 41 11.21 -35.37 -28.75
C ARG A 41 11.81 -35.48 -27.36
N VAL A 42 12.83 -36.31 -27.17
CA VAL A 42 13.48 -36.43 -25.85
C VAL A 42 14.26 -35.18 -25.51
N ASP A 43 14.92 -34.55 -26.49
CA ASP A 43 15.55 -33.24 -26.32
C ASP A 43 14.49 -32.16 -26.03
N GLU A 44 13.34 -32.19 -26.73
CA GLU A 44 12.20 -31.30 -26.43
C GLU A 44 11.64 -31.52 -25.02
N TYR A 45 11.57 -32.77 -24.56
CA TYR A 45 11.15 -33.09 -23.19
C TYR A 45 12.13 -32.57 -22.15
N GLU A 46 13.43 -32.73 -22.36
CA GLU A 46 14.46 -32.18 -21.47
C GLU A 46 14.43 -30.64 -21.45
N ASP A 47 14.28 -29.99 -22.61
CA ASP A 47 14.07 -28.53 -22.69
C ASP A 47 12.78 -28.10 -21.97
N HIS A 48 11.72 -28.90 -22.08
CA HIS A 48 10.42 -28.64 -21.45
C HIS A 48 10.50 -28.78 -19.91
N LEU A 49 11.26 -29.75 -19.41
CA LEU A 49 11.52 -29.95 -17.98
C LEU A 49 12.38 -28.82 -17.37
N ASN A 50 13.33 -28.29 -18.14
CA ASN A 50 14.23 -27.22 -17.68
C ASN A 50 13.68 -25.81 -17.94
N LYS A 51 12.42 -25.68 -18.40
CA LYS A 51 11.76 -24.39 -18.62
C LYS A 51 11.13 -23.89 -17.32
N GLY A 52 11.79 -22.92 -16.69
CA GLY A 52 11.33 -22.28 -15.45
C GLY A 52 10.04 -21.47 -15.63
N MET A 53 9.38 -21.13 -14.52
CA MET A 53 8.05 -20.49 -14.51
C MET A 53 7.97 -19.19 -15.28
N ILE A 54 8.92 -18.27 -15.07
CA ILE A 54 8.87 -16.95 -15.70
C ILE A 54 8.91 -17.07 -17.24
N GLU A 55 9.66 -18.04 -17.75
CA GLU A 55 9.76 -18.33 -19.18
C GLU A 55 8.50 -19.03 -19.72
N SER A 56 7.85 -19.84 -18.90
CA SER A 56 6.70 -20.67 -19.28
C SER A 56 5.35 -19.94 -19.19
N VAL A 57 5.21 -18.94 -18.31
CA VAL A 57 3.95 -18.16 -18.12
C VAL A 57 3.53 -17.38 -19.38
N GLN A 58 4.48 -16.88 -20.18
CA GLN A 58 4.15 -16.14 -21.42
C GLN A 58 3.49 -17.03 -22.47
N ASP A 59 4.00 -18.25 -22.62
CA ASP A 59 3.54 -19.20 -23.64
C ASP A 59 2.51 -20.21 -23.09
N ARG A 60 2.32 -20.24 -21.76
CA ARG A 60 1.47 -21.21 -21.04
C ARG A 60 1.85 -22.67 -21.32
N GLU A 61 3.15 -22.94 -21.41
CA GLU A 61 3.74 -24.25 -21.78
C GLU A 61 5.08 -24.44 -21.05
N GLY A 62 5.33 -25.64 -20.53
CA GLY A 62 6.58 -25.98 -19.82
C GLY A 62 6.33 -26.58 -18.43
N TYR A 63 7.30 -27.36 -17.93
CA TYR A 63 7.23 -27.96 -16.60
C TYR A 63 7.06 -26.92 -15.49
N GLY A 64 7.75 -25.77 -15.60
CA GLY A 64 7.57 -24.67 -14.66
C GLY A 64 6.16 -24.08 -14.67
N TYR A 65 5.44 -24.10 -15.80
CA TYR A 65 4.05 -23.63 -15.82
C TYR A 65 3.11 -24.67 -15.18
N ASP A 66 3.30 -25.95 -15.51
CA ASP A 66 2.47 -27.04 -14.98
C ASP A 66 2.63 -27.24 -13.47
N LEU A 67 3.85 -27.09 -12.95
CA LEU A 67 4.10 -27.10 -11.52
C LEU A 67 3.44 -25.90 -10.84
N ALA A 68 3.53 -24.70 -11.42
CA ALA A 68 2.90 -23.50 -10.87
C ALA A 68 1.37 -23.63 -10.80
N LYS A 69 0.70 -24.13 -11.86
CA LYS A 69 -0.75 -24.38 -11.88
C LYS A 69 -1.24 -25.23 -10.72
N ARG A 70 -0.43 -26.18 -10.26
CA ARG A 70 -0.75 -27.13 -9.18
C ARG A 70 -0.44 -26.56 -7.81
N MET A 71 0.72 -25.92 -7.69
CA MET A 71 1.21 -25.39 -6.42
C MET A 71 0.43 -24.15 -5.98
N TRP A 72 0.21 -23.19 -6.87
CA TRP A 72 -0.42 -21.92 -6.52
C TRP A 72 -1.78 -22.06 -5.83
N PRO A 73 -2.76 -22.83 -6.36
CA PRO A 73 -4.04 -23.01 -5.69
C PRO A 73 -3.89 -23.63 -4.30
N LEU A 74 -2.99 -24.61 -4.14
CA LEU A 74 -2.76 -25.27 -2.87
C LEU A 74 -2.13 -24.30 -1.85
N VAL A 75 -1.07 -23.59 -2.23
CA VAL A 75 -0.38 -22.61 -1.39
C VAL A 75 -1.33 -21.50 -0.98
N TRP A 76 -2.12 -20.98 -1.92
CA TRP A 76 -3.13 -19.97 -1.64
C TRP A 76 -4.18 -20.49 -0.66
N GLY A 77 -4.72 -21.69 -0.88
CA GLY A 77 -5.70 -22.31 -0.01
C GLY A 77 -5.17 -22.51 1.42
N LYS A 78 -3.94 -23.01 1.54
CA LYS A 78 -3.25 -23.15 2.83
C LYS A 78 -3.00 -21.81 3.50
N ALA A 79 -2.53 -20.82 2.75
CA ALA A 79 -2.21 -19.51 3.28
C ALA A 79 -3.43 -18.78 3.81
N TYR A 80 -4.55 -18.81 3.07
CA TYR A 80 -5.81 -18.26 3.54
C TYR A 80 -6.37 -19.07 4.71
N TYR A 81 -6.20 -20.39 4.71
CA TYR A 81 -6.65 -21.22 5.82
C TYR A 81 -5.92 -20.85 7.12
N ASP A 82 -4.58 -20.87 7.09
CA ASP A 82 -3.72 -20.50 8.21
C ASP A 82 -4.04 -19.08 8.70
N ARG A 83 -4.24 -18.17 7.75
CA ARG A 83 -4.43 -16.76 8.05
C ARG A 83 -5.82 -16.45 8.58
N LEU A 84 -6.86 -17.16 8.17
CA LEU A 84 -8.22 -16.93 8.68
C LEU A 84 -8.48 -17.63 10.03
N LEU A 85 -7.57 -18.49 10.49
CA LEU A 85 -7.58 -18.99 11.87
C LEU A 85 -7.07 -17.92 12.82
N GLY A 86 -7.87 -17.59 13.83
CA GLY A 86 -7.75 -16.33 14.57
C GLY A 86 -6.58 -16.19 15.55
N ASP A 87 -5.80 -17.23 15.84
CA ASP A 87 -4.69 -17.16 16.80
C ASP A 87 -3.38 -17.67 16.16
N VAL A 88 -2.28 -16.97 16.41
CA VAL A 88 -0.95 -17.33 15.89
C VAL A 88 -0.49 -18.67 16.48
N GLU A 89 -0.91 -19.01 17.69
CA GLU A 89 -0.64 -20.31 18.32
C GLU A 89 -1.42 -21.47 17.68
N ASP A 90 -2.52 -21.18 16.96
CA ASP A 90 -3.42 -22.16 16.33
C ASP A 90 -3.17 -22.31 14.82
N ARG A 91 -2.06 -21.76 14.31
CA ARG A 91 -1.66 -21.92 12.90
C ARG A 91 -1.51 -23.38 12.53
N ALA A 92 -2.05 -23.73 11.37
CA ALA A 92 -2.23 -25.11 10.96
C ALA A 92 -1.03 -25.66 10.19
N PHE A 93 -0.18 -24.78 9.64
CA PHE A 93 0.95 -25.18 8.83
C PHE A 93 2.26 -24.58 9.33
N ASP A 94 3.22 -25.46 9.65
CA ASP A 94 4.61 -25.08 9.90
C ASP A 94 5.39 -24.81 8.59
N ASN A 95 4.92 -25.39 7.49
CA ASN A 95 5.46 -25.18 6.14
C ASN A 95 4.28 -25.19 5.14
N VAL A 96 4.17 -24.15 4.32
CA VAL A 96 3.08 -24.00 3.36
C VAL A 96 3.26 -24.96 2.17
N THR A 97 4.50 -25.25 1.80
CA THR A 97 4.87 -26.24 0.77
C THR A 97 5.89 -27.24 1.30
N PRO A 98 5.48 -28.16 2.19
CA PRO A 98 6.35 -29.25 2.63
C PRO A 98 6.91 -30.01 1.43
N ASN A 99 8.13 -30.49 1.54
CA ASN A 99 8.81 -31.21 0.45
C ASN A 99 7.98 -32.39 -0.08
N ASP A 100 7.24 -33.09 0.80
CA ASP A 100 6.32 -34.17 0.41
C ASP A 100 5.17 -33.69 -0.50
N HIS A 101 4.66 -32.48 -0.30
CA HIS A 101 3.59 -31.92 -1.12
C HIS A 101 4.16 -31.40 -2.45
N THR A 102 5.32 -30.75 -2.39
CA THR A 102 6.07 -30.29 -3.57
C THR A 102 6.42 -31.47 -4.47
N GLU A 103 6.87 -32.58 -3.90
CA GLU A 103 7.20 -33.83 -4.60
C GLU A 103 6.00 -34.38 -5.40
N VAL A 104 4.80 -34.41 -4.79
CA VAL A 104 3.58 -34.84 -5.46
C VAL A 104 3.26 -33.93 -6.65
N MET A 105 3.28 -32.62 -6.45
CA MET A 105 2.97 -31.67 -7.54
C MET A 105 4.03 -31.69 -8.65
N ALA A 106 5.30 -31.88 -8.29
CA ALA A 106 6.43 -31.99 -9.20
C ALA A 106 6.34 -33.25 -10.07
N ASN A 107 5.95 -34.40 -9.51
CA ASN A 107 5.79 -35.62 -10.31
C ASN A 107 4.59 -35.53 -11.25
N ASP A 108 3.45 -34.98 -10.82
CA ASP A 108 2.26 -34.80 -11.67
C ASP A 108 2.52 -33.84 -12.85
N ALA A 109 3.20 -32.72 -12.58
CA ALA A 109 3.65 -31.79 -13.63
C ALA A 109 4.62 -32.47 -14.62
N ARG A 110 5.48 -33.39 -14.15
CA ARG A 110 6.44 -34.10 -15.00
C ARG A 110 5.76 -35.12 -15.90
N PHE A 111 4.72 -35.80 -15.42
CA PHE A 111 3.89 -36.68 -16.24
C PHE A 111 3.07 -35.89 -17.27
N THR A 112 2.59 -34.70 -16.89
CA THR A 112 1.96 -33.76 -17.83
C THR A 112 2.94 -33.35 -18.94
N ALA A 113 4.18 -33.00 -18.58
CA ALA A 113 5.22 -32.70 -19.57
C ALA A 113 5.48 -33.89 -20.52
N GLN A 114 5.41 -35.15 -20.05
CA GLN A 114 5.50 -36.31 -20.94
C GLN A 114 4.32 -36.37 -21.90
N GLN A 115 3.11 -36.20 -21.37
CA GLN A 115 1.87 -36.18 -22.14
C GLN A 115 1.88 -35.09 -23.22
N GLU A 116 2.35 -33.88 -22.91
CA GLU A 116 2.43 -32.75 -23.83
C GLU A 116 3.44 -33.00 -24.98
N VAL A 117 4.61 -33.58 -24.67
CA VAL A 117 5.69 -33.79 -25.65
C VAL A 117 5.53 -35.07 -26.47
N PHE A 118 5.16 -36.17 -25.81
CA PHE A 118 5.04 -37.49 -26.43
C PHE A 118 3.61 -37.85 -26.85
N GLY A 119 2.60 -37.11 -26.39
CA GLY A 119 1.19 -37.46 -26.57
C GLY A 119 0.72 -38.63 -25.70
N THR A 120 1.58 -39.09 -24.79
CA THR A 120 1.37 -40.15 -23.81
C THR A 120 2.31 -39.90 -22.62
N GLN A 121 2.01 -40.46 -21.46
CA GLN A 121 2.90 -40.53 -20.32
C GLN A 121 3.26 -41.99 -19.99
N ASP A 122 4.10 -42.19 -18.99
CA ASP A 122 4.38 -43.53 -18.44
C ASP A 122 3.07 -44.25 -18.04
N ASP A 123 2.89 -45.49 -18.50
CA ASP A 123 1.71 -46.33 -18.25
C ASP A 123 1.42 -46.53 -16.76
N TYR A 124 2.46 -46.47 -15.92
CA TYR A 124 2.36 -46.60 -14.48
C TYR A 124 2.26 -45.25 -13.75
N GLY A 125 2.36 -44.11 -14.45
CA GLY A 125 2.40 -42.76 -13.88
C GLY A 125 1.23 -42.46 -12.95
N ASN A 126 -0.01 -42.57 -13.45
CA ASN A 126 -1.22 -42.35 -12.63
C ASN A 126 -1.30 -43.32 -11.44
N ARG A 127 -0.73 -44.52 -11.58
CA ARG A 127 -0.76 -45.51 -10.53
C ARG A 127 0.20 -45.17 -9.40
N VAL A 128 1.44 -44.83 -9.72
CA VAL A 128 2.45 -44.46 -8.72
C VAL A 128 2.11 -43.16 -8.02
N MET A 129 1.39 -42.25 -8.69
CA MET A 129 0.92 -40.99 -8.11
C MET A 129 -0.20 -41.13 -7.09
N ALA A 130 -1.04 -42.17 -7.19
CA ALA A 130 -2.27 -42.27 -6.42
C ALA A 130 -2.03 -42.36 -4.89
N GLY A 131 -1.01 -43.11 -4.46
CA GLY A 131 -0.65 -43.24 -3.04
C GLY A 131 -0.15 -41.94 -2.42
N PRO A 132 0.94 -41.35 -2.96
CA PRO A 132 1.46 -40.05 -2.50
C PRO A 132 0.40 -38.94 -2.51
N PHE A 133 -0.43 -38.86 -3.56
CA PHE A 133 -1.52 -37.89 -3.60
C PHE A 133 -2.59 -38.15 -2.53
N LEU A 134 -2.92 -39.41 -2.21
CA LEU A 134 -3.81 -39.75 -1.09
C LEU A 134 -3.22 -39.30 0.24
N CYS A 135 -1.92 -39.53 0.45
CA CYS A 135 -1.21 -39.16 1.67
C CYS A 135 -1.18 -37.64 1.86
N MET A 136 -0.90 -36.88 0.81
CA MET A 136 -1.00 -35.42 0.84
C MET A 136 -2.44 -34.96 1.15
N ALA A 137 -3.45 -35.54 0.52
CA ALA A 137 -4.85 -35.19 0.78
C ALA A 137 -5.28 -35.54 2.21
N TYR A 138 -4.76 -36.64 2.77
CA TYR A 138 -5.01 -37.05 4.16
C TYR A 138 -4.31 -36.13 5.16
N ASP A 139 -3.03 -35.79 4.94
CA ASP A 139 -2.26 -34.82 5.74
C ASP A 139 -2.97 -33.47 5.81
N LEU A 140 -3.41 -32.97 4.66
CA LEU A 140 -4.20 -31.75 4.54
C LEU A 140 -5.55 -31.83 5.27
N SER A 141 -6.17 -33.02 5.30
CA SER A 141 -7.44 -33.22 6.00
C SER A 141 -7.28 -33.23 7.52
N ASP A 142 -6.18 -33.78 8.03
CA ASP A 142 -5.88 -33.82 9.47
C ASP A 142 -5.49 -32.42 9.99
N SER A 143 -4.73 -31.67 9.19
CA SER A 143 -4.26 -30.32 9.54
C SER A 143 -5.31 -29.23 9.38
N ALA A 144 -6.14 -29.28 8.33
CA ALA A 144 -6.94 -28.11 7.93
C ALA A 144 -8.43 -28.35 7.65
N PHE A 145 -8.91 -29.56 7.30
CA PHE A 145 -10.34 -29.69 6.98
C PHE A 145 -10.88 -31.11 6.93
N ASP A 146 -12.13 -31.27 7.36
CA ASP A 146 -12.82 -32.55 7.34
C ASP A 146 -13.45 -32.84 5.96
N VAL A 147 -12.71 -33.51 5.07
CA VAL A 147 -13.26 -34.19 3.88
C VAL A 147 -13.70 -35.63 4.15
N GLY A 148 -13.54 -36.13 5.37
CA GLY A 148 -13.89 -37.51 5.75
C GLY A 148 -15.37 -37.85 5.56
N ASP A 149 -16.24 -36.84 5.48
CA ASP A 149 -17.66 -37.02 5.15
C ASP A 149 -17.92 -37.34 3.66
N LYS A 150 -16.98 -37.01 2.76
CA LYS A 150 -17.08 -37.23 1.30
C LYS A 150 -16.17 -38.35 0.81
N TYR A 151 -14.95 -38.44 1.33
CA TYR A 151 -13.95 -39.44 0.97
C TYR A 151 -13.63 -40.34 2.17
N ASP A 152 -13.75 -41.65 1.97
CA ASP A 152 -13.35 -42.65 2.96
C ASP A 152 -11.90 -43.04 2.67
N PHE A 153 -10.94 -42.29 3.23
CA PHE A 153 -9.51 -42.46 2.98
C PHE A 153 -9.02 -43.89 3.27
N ASP A 154 -9.55 -44.52 4.33
CA ASP A 154 -9.23 -45.91 4.67
C ASP A 154 -9.74 -46.87 3.58
N SER A 155 -10.96 -46.64 3.06
CA SER A 155 -11.48 -47.44 1.94
C SER A 155 -10.69 -47.24 0.64
N ILE A 156 -10.20 -46.03 0.39
CA ILE A 156 -9.37 -45.74 -0.80
C ILE A 156 -8.00 -46.40 -0.64
N ALA A 157 -7.40 -46.36 0.54
CA ALA A 157 -6.14 -47.04 0.85
C ALA A 157 -6.27 -48.57 0.71
N ASP A 158 -7.36 -49.16 1.19
CA ASP A 158 -7.70 -50.58 1.00
C ASP A 158 -7.77 -50.96 -0.49
N ASP A 159 -8.35 -50.09 -1.33
CA ASP A 159 -8.50 -50.32 -2.78
C ASP A 159 -7.17 -50.16 -3.55
N LEU A 160 -6.28 -49.26 -3.11
CA LEU A 160 -4.94 -49.08 -3.69
C LEU A 160 -3.96 -50.20 -3.28
N HIS A 161 -4.23 -50.89 -2.17
CA HIS A 161 -3.33 -51.92 -1.63
C HIS A 161 -4.02 -53.24 -1.21
N PRO A 162 -4.73 -53.94 -2.12
CA PRO A 162 -5.59 -55.07 -1.77
C PRO A 162 -4.85 -56.36 -1.36
N ASP A 163 -3.54 -56.44 -1.61
CA ASP A 163 -2.73 -57.67 -1.47
C ASP A 163 -1.90 -57.76 -0.18
N GLU A 164 -1.74 -56.65 0.54
CA GLU A 164 -1.06 -56.62 1.84
C GLU A 164 -2.01 -56.23 2.98
N ASN A 165 -1.52 -56.30 4.22
CA ASN A 165 -2.34 -56.07 5.41
C ASN A 165 -2.41 -54.57 5.78
N VAL A 166 -2.46 -53.70 4.77
CA VAL A 166 -2.74 -52.27 4.89
C VAL A 166 -4.24 -52.14 5.10
N SER A 167 -4.65 -51.51 6.21
CA SER A 167 -6.07 -51.40 6.56
C SER A 167 -6.52 -49.98 6.92
N SER A 168 -5.61 -49.02 6.77
CA SER A 168 -5.83 -47.60 6.98
C SER A 168 -4.93 -46.79 6.06
N VAL A 169 -5.29 -45.53 5.83
CA VAL A 169 -4.44 -44.59 5.10
C VAL A 169 -3.12 -44.31 5.82
N GLU A 170 -3.11 -44.32 7.16
CA GLU A 170 -1.88 -44.22 7.96
C GLU A 170 -0.90 -45.37 7.67
N ASP A 171 -1.41 -46.60 7.55
CA ASP A 171 -0.59 -47.77 7.22
C ASP A 171 -0.02 -47.64 5.79
N LEU A 172 -0.81 -47.12 4.84
CA LEU A 172 -0.38 -46.88 3.46
C LEU A 172 0.76 -45.86 3.40
N CYS A 173 0.59 -44.70 4.06
CA CYS A 173 1.58 -43.63 4.04
C CYS A 173 2.87 -43.99 4.79
N ALA A 174 2.82 -44.97 5.70
CA ALA A 174 4.00 -45.51 6.37
C ALA A 174 4.72 -46.61 5.57
N GLU A 175 4.01 -47.41 4.78
CA GLU A 175 4.58 -48.55 4.04
C GLU A 175 5.09 -48.18 2.63
N GLY A 176 4.58 -47.09 2.02
CA GLY A 176 5.12 -46.51 0.77
C GLY A 176 4.98 -47.37 -0.49
N ILE A 177 4.39 -48.55 -0.41
CA ILE A 177 4.26 -49.50 -1.52
C ILE A 177 2.84 -49.43 -2.09
N LEU A 178 2.73 -49.42 -3.41
CA LEU A 178 1.46 -49.55 -4.15
C LEU A 178 1.38 -50.94 -4.78
N SER A 179 0.21 -51.60 -4.74
CA SER A 179 0.00 -52.83 -5.51
C SER A 179 0.01 -52.50 -7.00
N PRO A 180 0.60 -53.33 -7.89
CA PRO A 180 0.60 -53.11 -9.33
C PRO A 180 -0.71 -53.50 -10.05
N ASP A 181 -1.70 -54.09 -9.36
CA ASP A 181 -2.96 -54.58 -9.95
C ASP A 181 -4.23 -53.89 -9.37
N GLY A 182 -5.20 -53.47 -10.22
CA GLY A 182 -6.47 -52.83 -9.78
C GLY A 182 -6.90 -51.60 -10.60
N GLU A 183 -8.19 -51.26 -10.60
CA GLU A 183 -8.71 -50.00 -11.16
C GLU A 183 -8.45 -48.87 -10.14
N LEU A 184 -8.02 -47.69 -10.61
CA LEU A 184 -7.81 -46.54 -9.72
C LEU A 184 -9.15 -46.04 -9.16
N PRO A 185 -9.25 -45.83 -7.83
CA PRO A 185 -10.44 -45.24 -7.21
C PRO A 185 -10.61 -43.77 -7.61
N GLU A 186 -11.81 -43.21 -7.39
CA GLU A 186 -12.03 -41.77 -7.54
C GLU A 186 -11.26 -41.01 -6.46
N MET A 187 -10.35 -40.14 -6.87
CA MET A 187 -9.51 -39.32 -6.00
C MET A 187 -10.06 -37.90 -5.86
N PRO A 188 -9.81 -37.19 -4.74
CA PRO A 188 -10.22 -35.79 -4.60
C PRO A 188 -9.48 -34.90 -5.61
N THR A 189 -10.10 -33.81 -6.08
CA THR A 189 -9.36 -32.82 -6.90
C THR A 189 -8.72 -31.75 -6.01
N ILE A 190 -7.71 -31.03 -6.53
CA ILE A 190 -7.11 -29.88 -5.82
C ILE A 190 -8.17 -28.83 -5.48
N GLU A 191 -9.11 -28.55 -6.40
CA GLU A 191 -10.24 -27.65 -6.16
C GLU A 191 -11.11 -28.10 -4.98
N GLU A 192 -11.39 -29.41 -4.87
CA GLU A 192 -12.19 -29.96 -3.78
C GLU A 192 -11.47 -29.91 -2.44
N ILE A 193 -10.15 -30.13 -2.43
CA ILE A 193 -9.28 -29.95 -1.26
C ILE A 193 -9.36 -28.49 -0.78
N ILE A 194 -9.13 -27.53 -1.67
CA ILE A 194 -9.14 -26.09 -1.34
C ILE A 194 -10.54 -25.62 -0.90
N THR A 195 -11.58 -26.04 -1.62
CA THR A 195 -12.96 -25.70 -1.26
C THR A 195 -13.34 -26.32 0.09
N GLY A 196 -12.80 -27.50 0.41
CA GLY A 196 -12.93 -28.14 1.71
C GLY A 196 -12.25 -27.33 2.82
N MET A 197 -11.00 -26.91 2.61
CA MET A 197 -10.24 -26.02 3.52
C MET A 197 -11.04 -24.76 3.84
N LEU A 198 -11.45 -24.03 2.82
CA LEU A 198 -12.06 -22.71 2.97
C LEU A 198 -13.56 -22.74 3.23
N GLY A 199 -14.19 -23.92 3.20
CA GLY A 199 -15.63 -24.07 3.35
C GLY A 199 -16.12 -23.88 4.80
N ASN A 200 -15.24 -24.14 5.78
CA ASN A 200 -15.58 -24.16 7.21
C ASN A 200 -15.04 -22.97 8.01
N ILE A 201 -14.30 -22.06 7.39
CA ILE A 201 -13.68 -20.93 8.08
C ILE A 201 -14.64 -19.74 8.13
N ASP A 202 -14.61 -19.00 9.24
CA ASP A 202 -15.28 -17.70 9.31
C ASP A 202 -14.53 -16.71 8.42
N LYS A 203 -15.24 -16.15 7.45
CA LYS A 203 -14.68 -15.23 6.47
C LYS A 203 -14.96 -13.79 6.84
N ASN A 204 -15.53 -13.52 8.01
CA ASN A 204 -15.80 -12.16 8.46
C ASN A 204 -14.64 -11.65 9.32
N GLY A 205 -14.17 -10.44 9.01
CA GLY A 205 -13.24 -9.67 9.83
C GLY A 205 -13.92 -8.43 10.40
N THR A 206 -13.40 -7.91 11.51
CA THR A 206 -13.93 -6.71 12.20
C THR A 206 -12.96 -5.55 12.15
N ILE A 207 -13.27 -4.50 11.38
CA ILE A 207 -12.47 -3.27 11.35
C ILE A 207 -12.78 -2.47 12.62
N GLN A 208 -11.77 -2.28 13.48
CA GLN A 208 -11.90 -1.44 14.67
C GLN A 208 -11.76 0.04 14.30
N GLY A 209 -12.57 0.91 14.92
CA GLY A 209 -12.52 2.35 14.70
C GLY A 209 -11.49 3.10 15.54
N HIS A 210 -11.05 2.49 16.65
CA HIS A 210 -10.13 3.14 17.59
C HIS A 210 -8.76 3.52 17.02
N PRO A 211 -8.16 2.81 16.05
CA PRO A 211 -6.86 3.22 15.51
C PRO A 211 -6.91 4.57 14.78
N PHE A 212 -8.05 4.89 14.16
CA PHE A 212 -8.27 6.21 13.55
C PHE A 212 -8.41 7.31 14.60
N ALA A 213 -9.07 7.01 15.72
CA ALA A 213 -9.19 7.90 16.86
C ALA A 213 -7.84 8.15 17.54
N ASP A 214 -7.01 7.12 17.71
CA ASP A 214 -5.67 7.23 18.30
C ASP A 214 -4.75 8.08 17.43
N MET A 215 -4.77 7.84 16.10
CA MET A 215 -4.01 8.65 15.16
C MET A 215 -4.42 10.11 15.16
N SER A 216 -5.73 10.38 15.25
CA SER A 216 -6.20 11.73 15.46
C SER A 216 -5.66 12.34 16.76
N MET A 217 -5.65 11.59 17.86
CA MET A 217 -5.11 12.06 19.14
C MET A 217 -3.61 12.38 19.06
N TYR A 218 -2.82 11.59 18.32
CA TYR A 218 -1.41 11.89 18.06
C TYR A 218 -1.21 13.17 17.25
N GLU A 219 -2.03 13.41 16.22
CA GLU A 219 -2.02 14.66 15.45
C GLU A 219 -2.53 15.87 16.26
N MET A 220 -3.42 15.67 17.22
CA MET A 220 -3.88 16.75 18.10
C MET A 220 -2.80 17.19 19.08
N GLU A 221 -1.84 16.33 19.42
CA GLU A 221 -0.85 16.60 20.46
C GLU A 221 0.54 15.99 20.13
N THR A 222 1.30 16.68 19.29
CA THR A 222 2.65 16.24 18.87
C THR A 222 3.75 16.61 19.88
N SER A 223 3.43 17.41 20.90
CA SER A 223 4.41 17.91 21.88
C SER A 223 4.70 16.91 23.02
N LEU A 224 3.97 15.79 23.07
CA LEU A 224 4.10 14.77 24.12
C LEU A 224 5.18 13.72 23.85
N ASP A 225 5.63 13.14 24.97
CA ASP A 225 6.33 11.86 24.98
C ASP A 225 5.29 10.79 24.62
N GLN A 226 5.42 10.17 23.45
CA GLN A 226 4.45 9.21 22.90
C GLN A 226 4.08 8.12 23.91
N ASP A 227 5.08 7.55 24.59
CA ASP A 227 4.94 6.61 25.72
C ASP A 227 4.02 7.12 26.84
N GLY A 228 4.00 8.44 27.05
CA GLY A 228 3.21 9.10 28.08
C GLY A 228 1.73 9.20 27.73
N LEU A 229 1.42 9.45 26.45
CA LEU A 229 0.07 9.54 25.90
C LEU A 229 -0.55 8.15 25.73
N GLU A 230 0.19 7.22 25.12
CA GLU A 230 -0.20 5.80 24.97
C GLU A 230 -0.55 5.15 26.31
N ARG A 231 0.26 5.41 27.34
CA ARG A 231 -0.01 4.90 28.69
C ARG A 231 -1.34 5.42 29.24
N GLU A 232 -1.70 6.67 29.02
CA GLU A 232 -2.95 7.24 29.52
C GLU A 232 -4.16 6.66 28.77
N MET A 233 -4.10 6.58 27.43
CA MET A 233 -5.13 5.96 26.60
C MET A 233 -5.34 4.49 27.00
N ARG A 234 -4.26 3.73 27.16
CA ARG A 234 -4.32 2.33 27.62
C ARG A 234 -4.93 2.17 29.01
N GLU A 235 -4.55 3.02 29.97
CA GLU A 235 -5.02 2.92 31.36
C GLU A 235 -6.55 3.01 31.43
N GLU A 236 -7.18 3.89 30.64
CA GLU A 236 -8.65 4.02 30.60
C GLU A 236 -9.31 2.87 29.82
N LEU A 237 -8.73 2.44 28.69
CA LEU A 237 -9.29 1.34 27.88
C LEU A 237 -9.26 -0.01 28.59
N ASN A 238 -8.26 -0.26 29.44
CA ASN A 238 -8.17 -1.48 30.25
C ASN A 238 -9.29 -1.56 31.32
N GLU A 239 -9.95 -0.44 31.63
CA GLU A 239 -11.12 -0.44 32.52
C GLU A 239 -12.43 -0.82 31.80
N THR A 240 -12.43 -0.84 30.46
CA THR A 240 -13.60 -1.19 29.65
C THR A 240 -13.73 -2.71 29.47
N GLU A 241 -14.96 -3.22 29.30
CA GLU A 241 -15.17 -4.63 28.92
C GLU A 241 -15.06 -4.86 27.39
N ARG A 242 -14.71 -3.82 26.62
CA ARG A 242 -14.69 -3.84 25.16
C ARG A 242 -13.42 -4.49 24.59
N PHE A 243 -12.26 -4.14 25.14
CA PHE A 243 -10.97 -4.69 24.74
C PHE A 243 -10.42 -5.62 25.83
N ASN A 244 -9.72 -6.68 25.44
CA ASN A 244 -9.03 -7.54 26.39
C ASN A 244 -7.60 -7.01 26.65
N GLU A 245 -7.02 -7.37 27.79
CA GLU A 245 -5.69 -6.90 28.21
C GLU A 245 -4.61 -7.31 27.20
N GLU A 246 -4.74 -8.49 26.60
CA GLU A 246 -3.82 -9.03 25.58
C GLU A 246 -3.78 -8.19 24.29
N TYR A 247 -4.94 -7.76 23.79
CA TYR A 247 -5.03 -6.87 22.63
C TYR A 247 -4.41 -5.49 22.92
N LEU A 248 -4.68 -4.93 24.10
CA LEU A 248 -4.14 -3.63 24.49
C LEU A 248 -2.63 -3.67 24.74
N GLU A 249 -2.09 -4.80 25.24
CA GLU A 249 -0.65 -5.03 25.34
C GLU A 249 -0.01 -5.14 23.95
N ASP A 250 -0.59 -5.90 23.01
CA ASP A 250 -0.07 -5.99 21.64
C ASP A 250 -0.09 -4.63 20.91
N TYR A 251 -1.08 -3.79 21.23
CA TYR A 251 -1.32 -2.49 20.58
C TYR A 251 -0.50 -1.33 21.13
N TYR A 252 -0.34 -1.23 22.45
CA TYR A 252 0.35 -0.11 23.08
C TYR A 252 1.74 -0.45 23.63
N ASP A 253 2.11 -1.72 23.84
CA ASP A 253 3.46 -2.07 24.34
C ASP A 253 4.42 -2.45 23.20
N ASP A 254 5.36 -1.53 22.92
CA ASP A 254 6.57 -1.78 22.10
C ASP A 254 7.65 -2.58 22.88
N ALA A 255 7.34 -2.99 24.12
CA ALA A 255 8.34 -3.23 25.17
C ALA A 255 8.41 -4.68 25.68
N GLU A 256 8.64 -5.67 24.82
CA GLU A 256 9.40 -6.89 25.21
C GLU A 256 9.81 -7.82 24.05
N ASN A 257 9.50 -7.46 22.81
CA ASN A 257 9.92 -8.21 21.66
C ASN A 257 11.11 -7.52 21.01
N ASP A 258 12.33 -7.98 21.33
CA ASP A 258 13.49 -7.90 20.44
C ASP A 258 13.07 -8.54 19.10
N ARG A 259 12.35 -7.82 18.23
CA ARG A 259 11.86 -8.31 16.94
C ARG A 259 12.65 -7.61 15.85
N THR A 260 13.46 -8.44 15.20
CA THR A 260 14.27 -8.30 13.98
C THR A 260 14.45 -6.88 13.42
N ASP A 261 15.71 -6.45 13.36
CA ASP A 261 16.18 -5.41 12.44
C ASP A 261 15.57 -5.70 11.05
N ILE A 262 14.60 -4.90 10.61
CA ILE A 262 14.10 -4.91 9.22
C ILE A 262 15.26 -4.64 8.23
N GLY A 263 16.39 -4.13 8.74
CA GLY A 263 17.65 -3.99 8.01
C GLY A 263 18.28 -5.29 7.49
N ASP A 264 17.80 -6.49 7.85
CA ASP A 264 18.23 -7.73 7.17
C ASP A 264 17.51 -7.96 5.81
N LEU A 265 16.42 -7.23 5.52
CA LEU A 265 15.81 -7.20 4.17
C LEU A 265 16.51 -6.20 3.21
N ASP A 266 17.30 -5.25 3.72
CA ASP A 266 17.98 -4.20 2.94
C ASP A 266 18.88 -4.76 1.83
N ASP A 267 19.39 -5.99 1.99
CA ASP A 267 20.39 -6.56 1.07
C ASP A 267 19.78 -7.48 -0.02
N LYS A 268 18.50 -7.87 0.05
CA LYS A 268 17.87 -8.81 -0.92
C LYS A 268 16.96 -8.10 -1.95
N ILE A 269 16.19 -7.11 -1.49
CA ILE A 269 15.10 -6.33 -2.12
C ILE A 269 15.33 -4.87 -2.58
N ASP A 270 16.18 -4.50 -3.55
CA ASP A 270 16.47 -3.06 -3.89
C ASP A 270 15.21 -2.19 -4.20
N GLU A 271 14.10 -2.79 -4.66
CA GLU A 271 12.81 -2.10 -4.87
C GLU A 271 11.98 -1.96 -3.58
N LEU A 272 12.10 -2.91 -2.65
CA LEU A 272 11.36 -2.93 -1.37
C LEU A 272 11.80 -1.80 -0.42
N SER A 273 13.08 -1.42 -0.45
CA SER A 273 13.63 -0.36 0.40
C SER A 273 12.96 0.99 0.14
N ASN A 274 12.57 1.27 -1.12
CA ASN A 274 11.92 2.53 -1.48
C ASN A 274 10.47 2.60 -0.98
N LEU A 275 9.78 1.45 -0.90
CA LEU A 275 8.46 1.39 -0.30
C LEU A 275 8.56 1.58 1.22
N LEU A 276 9.48 0.89 1.88
CA LEU A 276 9.68 1.02 3.33
C LEU A 276 10.05 2.46 3.74
N ASP A 277 10.96 3.11 3.01
CA ASP A 277 11.27 4.54 3.19
C ASP A 277 10.02 5.43 3.03
N SER A 278 9.11 5.09 2.10
CA SER A 278 7.87 5.85 1.89
C SER A 278 6.88 5.70 3.04
N LEU A 279 6.82 4.54 3.69
CA LEU A 279 5.93 4.25 4.82
C LEU A 279 6.41 4.90 6.10
N GLU A 280 7.72 4.87 6.34
CA GLU A 280 8.33 5.59 7.45
C GLU A 280 8.16 7.10 7.27
N THR A 281 8.26 7.60 6.03
CA THR A 281 7.97 9.00 5.70
C THR A 281 6.51 9.36 5.94
N LEU A 282 5.53 8.52 5.59
CA LEU A 282 4.10 8.78 5.85
C LEU A 282 3.80 8.86 7.35
N ARG A 283 4.37 7.97 8.16
CA ARG A 283 4.30 8.02 9.63
C ARG A 283 4.91 9.31 10.17
N GLU A 284 6.08 9.70 9.67
CA GLU A 284 6.77 10.93 10.09
C GLU A 284 6.10 12.22 9.61
N GLU A 285 5.40 12.20 8.47
CA GLU A 285 4.63 13.33 7.93
C GLU A 285 3.30 13.53 8.68
N ALA A 286 2.62 12.45 9.07
CA ALA A 286 1.40 12.51 9.90
C ALA A 286 1.68 13.12 11.29
N VAL A 287 2.84 12.82 11.89
CA VAL A 287 3.15 13.21 13.29
C VAL A 287 3.74 14.64 13.43
N ASN A 288 3.69 15.49 12.40
CA ASN A 288 4.45 16.76 12.37
C ASN A 288 3.64 18.07 12.54
N MET A 289 2.35 18.02 12.90
CA MET A 289 1.50 19.22 13.09
C MET A 289 0.81 19.18 14.45
N ASP A 290 0.91 20.25 15.25
CA ASP A 290 0.14 20.42 16.50
C ASP A 290 -1.20 21.11 16.17
N ASN A 291 -2.24 20.30 15.97
CA ASN A 291 -3.56 20.80 15.59
C ASN A 291 -4.27 21.50 16.76
N THR A 292 -3.89 21.25 18.01
CA THR A 292 -4.46 21.97 19.17
C THR A 292 -3.99 23.41 19.22
N ASP A 293 -2.70 23.66 19.03
CA ASP A 293 -2.16 25.03 18.94
C ASP A 293 -2.82 25.79 17.78
N THR A 294 -3.05 25.10 16.66
CA THR A 294 -3.75 25.66 15.48
C THR A 294 -5.19 26.06 15.84
N ALA A 295 -5.95 25.17 16.50
CA ALA A 295 -7.31 25.49 16.95
C ALA A 295 -7.35 26.71 17.88
N ILE A 296 -6.38 26.83 18.80
CA ILE A 296 -6.28 28.00 19.68
C ILE A 296 -5.97 29.25 18.86
N ASP A 297 -5.01 29.19 17.94
CA ASP A 297 -4.63 30.33 17.12
C ASP A 297 -5.78 30.81 16.22
N ASP A 298 -6.54 29.90 15.60
CA ASP A 298 -7.69 30.22 14.74
C ASP A 298 -8.79 30.95 15.54
N VAL A 299 -9.08 30.50 16.76
CA VAL A 299 -10.07 31.15 17.65
C VAL A 299 -9.61 32.52 18.10
N TYR A 300 -8.31 32.72 18.35
CA TYR A 300 -7.75 34.00 18.78
C TYR A 300 -7.33 34.90 17.62
N THR A 301 -7.63 34.53 16.37
CA THR A 301 -7.49 35.41 15.22
C THR A 301 -8.67 36.37 15.12
N VAL A 302 -8.38 37.64 14.83
CA VAL A 302 -9.40 38.66 14.57
C VAL A 302 -9.09 39.35 13.25
N ASN A 303 -10.03 39.32 12.31
CA ASN A 303 -9.91 40.13 11.11
C ASN A 303 -10.41 41.56 11.38
N GLY A 304 -9.47 42.50 11.45
CA GLY A 304 -9.74 43.92 11.66
C GLY A 304 -10.08 44.63 10.35
N LYS A 305 -11.26 45.25 10.27
CA LYS A 305 -11.73 45.92 9.05
C LYS A 305 -12.27 47.32 9.31
N LEU A 306 -12.19 48.18 8.28
CA LEU A 306 -12.88 49.48 8.31
C LEU A 306 -14.39 49.24 8.23
N GLY A 307 -15.05 49.41 9.37
CA GLY A 307 -16.46 49.15 9.56
C GLY A 307 -17.39 50.26 9.07
N SER A 308 -18.38 50.58 9.90
CA SER A 308 -19.37 51.60 9.57
C SER A 308 -18.77 53.01 9.48
N VAL A 309 -18.74 53.57 8.26
CA VAL A 309 -18.34 54.96 8.03
C VAL A 309 -19.54 55.90 8.15
N HIS A 310 -19.67 56.55 9.31
CA HIS A 310 -20.72 57.53 9.60
C HIS A 310 -20.57 58.82 8.79
N SER A 311 -19.33 59.29 8.62
CA SER A 311 -19.02 60.40 7.72
C SER A 311 -17.60 60.24 7.16
N TYR A 312 -17.50 60.20 5.83
CA TYR A 312 -16.20 60.20 5.17
C TYR A 312 -15.44 61.52 5.44
N PRO A 313 -14.10 61.49 5.46
CA PRO A 313 -13.27 62.67 5.53
C PRO A 313 -13.74 63.75 4.55
N SER A 314 -14.12 64.90 5.08
CA SER A 314 -14.72 65.97 4.29
C SER A 314 -14.41 67.34 4.88
N SER A 315 -14.59 68.39 4.07
CA SER A 315 -14.38 69.79 4.48
C SER A 315 -15.64 70.62 4.25
N ASP A 316 -15.99 71.51 5.19
CA ASP A 316 -17.19 72.37 5.10
C ASP A 316 -17.07 73.55 4.11
N GLY A 317 -15.89 73.79 3.53
CA GLY A 317 -15.67 74.86 2.57
C GLY A 317 -14.24 74.93 2.01
N GLY A 318 -14.02 75.83 1.04
CA GLY A 318 -12.69 76.02 0.44
C GLY A 318 -11.71 76.72 1.37
N THR A 319 -10.42 76.36 1.27
CA THR A 319 -9.36 76.76 2.20
C THR A 319 -9.10 78.27 2.24
N HIS A 320 -8.44 78.83 1.23
CA HIS A 320 -8.12 80.25 1.24
C HIS A 320 -9.30 81.12 0.80
N PRO A 321 -9.60 82.21 1.55
CA PRO A 321 -10.56 83.19 1.08
C PRO A 321 -10.01 83.93 -0.15
N PRO A 322 -10.87 84.57 -0.95
CA PRO A 322 -10.45 85.40 -2.08
C PRO A 322 -9.36 86.40 -1.68
N THR A 323 -8.49 86.77 -2.62
CA THR A 323 -7.46 87.77 -2.34
C THR A 323 -8.11 89.10 -1.97
N PRO A 324 -7.76 89.72 -0.83
CA PRO A 324 -8.31 91.00 -0.41
C PRO A 324 -8.13 92.07 -1.50
N TYR A 325 -9.21 92.76 -1.87
CA TYR A 325 -9.17 93.86 -2.82
C TYR A 325 -9.03 95.21 -2.10
N LEU A 326 -8.31 96.17 -2.71
CA LEU A 326 -8.27 97.55 -2.23
C LEU A 326 -9.38 98.36 -2.90
N ASP A 327 -10.24 98.94 -2.07
CA ASP A 327 -11.27 99.88 -2.54
C ASP A 327 -10.60 101.16 -3.12
N PRO A 328 -10.78 101.47 -4.42
CA PRO A 328 -10.23 102.65 -5.06
C PRO A 328 -10.74 103.98 -4.49
N ASP A 329 -11.88 103.96 -3.79
CA ASP A 329 -12.42 105.15 -3.13
C ASP A 329 -11.73 105.43 -1.78
N GLU A 330 -11.03 104.45 -1.20
CA GLU A 330 -10.33 104.54 0.08
C GLU A 330 -8.81 104.74 -0.08
N TYR A 331 -8.21 104.25 -1.17
CA TYR A 331 -6.75 104.30 -1.43
C TYR A 331 -6.40 104.84 -2.82
N ASP A 332 -5.29 105.56 -2.93
CA ASP A 332 -4.72 106.03 -4.21
C ASP A 332 -4.02 104.88 -4.93
N VAL A 333 -4.82 104.00 -5.54
CA VAL A 333 -4.38 102.76 -6.19
C VAL A 333 -3.39 102.99 -7.33
N ASP A 334 -3.37 104.17 -7.95
CA ASP A 334 -2.47 104.51 -9.06
C ASP A 334 -1.00 104.62 -8.64
N ASN A 335 -0.72 104.80 -7.34
CA ASN A 335 0.64 104.93 -6.79
C ASN A 335 1.15 103.67 -6.06
N LEU A 336 0.37 102.59 -6.05
CA LEU A 336 0.68 101.36 -5.32
C LEU A 336 1.03 100.21 -6.28
N THR A 337 2.18 99.57 -6.06
CA THR A 337 2.53 98.29 -6.72
C THR A 337 2.08 97.14 -5.85
N GLU A 338 1.28 96.26 -6.44
CA GLU A 338 0.79 95.05 -5.81
C GLU A 338 1.91 93.99 -5.68
N MET A 339 1.99 93.37 -4.49
CA MET A 339 2.89 92.23 -4.24
C MET A 339 2.12 90.91 -4.30
N ASP A 340 2.85 89.81 -4.51
CA ASP A 340 2.29 88.46 -4.44
C ASP A 340 1.59 88.19 -3.10
N PRO A 341 0.49 87.43 -3.11
CA PRO A 341 -0.27 87.16 -1.90
C PRO A 341 0.52 86.18 -1.03
N GLU A 342 0.45 86.36 0.28
CA GLU A 342 1.00 85.42 1.24
C GLU A 342 -0.13 84.64 1.89
N TYR A 343 0.01 83.33 1.93
CA TYR A 343 -0.95 82.41 2.50
C TYR A 343 -0.43 81.93 3.85
N TYR A 344 -1.31 81.92 4.85
CA TYR A 344 -1.00 81.40 6.17
C TYR A 344 -2.08 80.42 6.61
N THR A 345 -1.64 79.26 7.09
CA THR A 345 -2.43 78.21 7.70
C THR A 345 -2.24 78.27 9.21
N TRP A 346 -3.34 78.14 9.97
CA TRP A 346 -3.30 78.05 11.42
C TRP A 346 -4.39 77.10 11.90
N ARG A 347 -4.03 76.01 12.56
CA ARG A 347 -4.97 75.14 13.27
C ARG A 347 -5.53 75.86 14.51
N GLU A 348 -6.84 76.10 14.54
CA GLU A 348 -7.57 76.79 15.63
C GLU A 348 -7.99 75.80 16.73
N ARG A 349 -8.59 74.67 16.33
CA ARG A 349 -9.09 73.63 17.24
C ARG A 349 -8.87 72.24 16.64
N VAL A 350 -8.64 71.27 17.51
CA VAL A 350 -8.71 69.84 17.21
C VAL A 350 -9.56 69.27 18.33
N ASP A 351 -10.68 68.69 17.97
CA ASP A 351 -11.51 67.87 18.85
C ASP A 351 -11.46 66.46 18.25
N ALA A 352 -10.94 65.50 19.00
CA ALA A 352 -10.86 64.12 18.56
C ALA A 352 -11.18 63.21 19.73
N SER A 353 -12.02 62.22 19.50
CA SER A 353 -12.37 61.17 20.47
C SER A 353 -12.14 59.80 19.85
N ILE A 354 -11.74 58.88 20.70
CA ILE A 354 -11.60 57.47 20.38
C ILE A 354 -12.22 56.69 21.52
N ASP A 355 -13.30 55.99 21.22
CA ASP A 355 -14.07 55.21 22.19
C ASP A 355 -13.92 53.73 21.83
N LYS A 356 -13.22 52.99 22.69
CA LYS A 356 -13.15 51.52 22.60
C LYS A 356 -14.43 50.94 23.19
N THR A 357 -15.12 50.10 22.44
CA THR A 357 -16.34 49.43 22.90
C THR A 357 -15.94 48.22 23.76
N THR A 358 -15.76 48.44 25.06
CA THR A 358 -15.32 47.39 26.00
C THR A 358 -16.49 46.60 26.62
N ALA A 359 -17.71 46.76 26.14
CA ALA A 359 -18.88 46.17 26.77
C ALA A 359 -19.78 45.56 25.70
N ASP A 360 -20.11 44.29 25.90
CA ASP A 360 -21.05 43.55 25.08
C ASP A 360 -22.40 44.29 24.98
N ASP A 361 -22.80 44.62 23.75
CA ASP A 361 -24.11 45.21 23.44
C ASP A 361 -25.26 44.19 23.54
N GLY A 362 -24.92 42.91 23.76
CA GLY A 362 -25.82 41.75 23.69
C GLY A 362 -26.10 41.27 22.26
N ASP A 363 -25.29 41.70 21.28
CA ASP A 363 -25.26 41.13 19.93
C ASP A 363 -24.32 39.93 19.98
N SER A 364 -24.87 38.76 19.70
CA SER A 364 -24.21 37.48 19.91
C SER A 364 -23.30 37.11 18.73
N SER A 365 -23.25 37.94 17.67
CA SER A 365 -22.41 37.72 16.49
C SER A 365 -20.89 37.89 16.73
N LEU A 366 -20.10 37.20 15.90
CA LEU A 366 -18.63 37.33 15.82
C LEU A 366 -18.16 38.57 15.05
N ASP A 367 -19.06 39.27 14.37
CA ASP A 367 -18.78 40.55 13.70
C ASP A 367 -19.18 41.73 14.60
N ARG A 368 -18.23 42.52 15.11
CA ARG A 368 -18.55 43.61 16.06
C ARG A 368 -17.73 44.87 15.83
N SER A 369 -18.33 46.03 16.10
CA SER A 369 -17.59 47.30 16.18
C SER A 369 -16.75 47.32 17.46
N LEU A 370 -15.46 47.57 17.34
CA LEU A 370 -14.48 47.58 18.45
C LEU A 370 -14.03 48.98 18.85
N VAL A 371 -13.96 49.89 17.88
CA VAL A 371 -13.43 51.24 18.08
C VAL A 371 -14.25 52.23 17.30
N SER A 372 -14.82 53.22 17.99
CA SER A 372 -15.48 54.38 17.38
C SER A 372 -14.54 55.59 17.37
N VAL A 373 -14.39 56.23 16.22
CA VAL A 373 -13.50 57.38 16.02
C VAL A 373 -14.27 58.57 15.49
N GLU A 374 -14.17 59.72 16.17
CA GLU A 374 -14.70 61.00 15.70
C GLU A 374 -13.58 62.07 15.72
N ILE A 375 -13.40 62.77 14.61
CA ILE A 375 -12.36 63.80 14.49
C ILE A 375 -12.92 65.05 13.82
N GLU A 376 -12.75 66.20 14.46
CA GLU A 376 -13.02 67.53 13.94
C GLU A 376 -11.77 68.44 14.07
N VAL A 377 -11.29 68.97 12.95
CA VAL A 377 -10.17 69.91 12.89
C VAL A 377 -10.63 71.23 12.29
N GLU A 378 -10.60 72.30 13.08
CA GLU A 378 -10.87 73.67 12.60
C GLU A 378 -9.56 74.34 12.16
N MET A 379 -9.44 74.59 10.85
CA MET A 379 -8.32 75.30 10.25
C MET A 379 -8.71 76.73 9.89
N ARG A 380 -7.88 77.70 10.27
CA ARG A 380 -7.99 79.09 9.81
C ARG A 380 -6.97 79.39 8.74
N TYR A 381 -7.46 79.64 7.53
CA TYR A 381 -6.68 80.11 6.40
C TYR A 381 -6.75 81.62 6.30
N THR A 382 -5.60 82.27 6.16
CA THR A 382 -5.50 83.72 6.02
C THR A 382 -4.76 84.10 4.75
N THR A 383 -5.42 84.84 3.87
CA THR A 383 -4.80 85.47 2.70
C THR A 383 -4.37 86.88 3.08
N LYS A 384 -3.06 87.12 3.07
CA LYS A 384 -2.47 88.43 3.31
C LYS A 384 -2.02 89.04 2.00
N ARG A 385 -2.46 90.27 1.74
CA ARG A 385 -2.06 91.03 0.55
C ARG A 385 -1.35 92.30 0.97
N ARG A 386 -0.26 92.63 0.28
CA ARG A 386 0.59 93.79 0.57
C ARG A 386 0.75 94.66 -0.68
N TRP A 387 0.78 95.96 -0.48
CA TRP A 387 1.02 96.94 -1.54
C TRP A 387 2.15 97.89 -1.13
N ASN A 388 3.05 98.17 -2.07
CA ASN A 388 4.20 99.04 -1.84
C ASN A 388 4.07 100.32 -2.65
N ASN A 389 4.32 101.48 -2.05
CA ASN A 389 4.19 102.75 -2.77
C ASN A 389 5.37 102.96 -3.73
N THR A 390 5.06 103.22 -4.99
CA THR A 390 6.03 103.44 -6.07
C THR A 390 6.94 104.65 -5.85
N ASN A 391 6.57 105.56 -4.94
CA ASN A 391 7.30 106.79 -4.66
C ASN A 391 8.25 106.71 -3.45
N THR A 392 8.23 105.61 -2.68
CA THR A 392 9.05 105.44 -1.47
C THR A 392 9.73 104.07 -1.45
N ASN A 393 11.07 104.05 -1.34
CA ASN A 393 11.89 102.85 -1.47
C ASN A 393 12.01 102.04 -0.14
N SER A 394 10.91 101.93 0.61
CA SER A 394 10.84 101.37 1.97
C SER A 394 9.66 100.39 2.12
N SER A 395 9.57 99.68 3.25
CA SER A 395 8.59 98.63 3.63
C SER A 395 7.13 98.86 3.18
N PRO A 396 6.34 97.78 2.98
CA PRO A 396 4.95 97.85 2.47
C PRO A 396 4.07 98.82 3.26
N ASP A 397 3.36 99.70 2.53
CA ASP A 397 2.55 100.79 3.09
C ASP A 397 1.12 100.37 3.45
N VAL A 398 0.56 99.36 2.77
CA VAL A 398 -0.79 98.83 3.06
C VAL A 398 -0.73 97.31 3.14
N VAL A 399 -1.32 96.75 4.19
CA VAL A 399 -1.48 95.30 4.39
C VAL A 399 -2.93 95.00 4.75
N LYS A 400 -3.57 94.09 4.02
CA LYS A 400 -4.92 93.59 4.30
C LYS A 400 -4.85 92.09 4.57
N TYR A 401 -5.72 91.62 5.46
CA TYR A 401 -5.88 90.21 5.81
C TYR A 401 -7.34 89.85 5.58
N GLU A 402 -7.58 88.69 4.98
CA GLU A 402 -8.88 88.05 4.94
C GLU A 402 -8.70 86.62 5.43
N SER A 403 -9.54 86.21 6.38
CA SER A 403 -9.45 84.90 7.03
C SER A 403 -10.76 84.14 6.86
N ARG A 404 -10.66 82.83 6.65
CA ARG A 404 -11.78 81.89 6.65
C ARG A 404 -11.40 80.71 7.55
N ASN A 405 -12.38 80.21 8.29
CA ASN A 405 -12.29 78.93 8.97
C ASN A 405 -12.93 77.86 8.09
N THR A 406 -12.31 76.69 8.08
CA THR A 406 -12.82 75.47 7.44
C THR A 406 -12.69 74.35 8.44
N ASN A 407 -13.76 73.59 8.63
CA ASN A 407 -13.76 72.40 9.46
C ASN A 407 -13.55 71.17 8.58
N TYR A 408 -12.62 70.32 9.00
CA TYR A 408 -12.42 68.98 8.47
C TYR A 408 -13.01 68.00 9.46
N THR A 409 -13.88 67.11 8.99
CA THR A 409 -14.62 66.18 9.85
C THR A 409 -14.59 64.77 9.28
N THR A 410 -14.49 63.77 10.15
CA THR A 410 -14.71 62.35 9.84
C THR A 410 -15.29 61.63 11.06
N ALA A 411 -16.04 60.57 10.83
CA ALA A 411 -16.54 59.67 11.87
C ALA A 411 -16.68 58.26 11.28
N PHE A 412 -16.05 57.28 11.90
CA PHE A 412 -16.04 55.89 11.42
C PHE A 412 -15.79 54.90 12.57
N GLU A 413 -16.10 53.64 12.32
CA GLU A 413 -15.85 52.51 13.22
C GLU A 413 -14.78 51.59 12.62
N LEU A 414 -14.00 50.96 13.50
CA LEU A 414 -13.20 49.78 13.17
C LEU A 414 -13.93 48.57 13.74
N ASP A 415 -14.24 47.63 12.87
CA ASP A 415 -14.94 46.39 13.21
C ASP A 415 -13.91 45.26 13.30
N GLY A 416 -14.21 44.24 14.09
CA GLY A 416 -13.48 42.98 14.16
C GLY A 416 -14.41 41.81 13.91
N GLU A 417 -13.98 40.91 13.04
CA GLU A 417 -14.56 39.58 12.84
C GLU A 417 -13.71 38.58 13.61
N PHE A 418 -14.25 38.05 14.71
CA PHE A 418 -13.56 37.11 15.59
C PHE A 418 -13.58 35.70 14.99
N ALA A 419 -12.44 35.02 15.06
CA ALA A 419 -12.27 33.64 14.64
C ALA A 419 -12.79 33.36 13.20
N PRO A 420 -12.22 34.05 12.18
CA PRO A 420 -12.71 33.97 10.81
C PRO A 420 -12.47 32.61 10.14
N ASP A 421 -11.54 31.81 10.67
CA ASP A 421 -11.08 30.55 10.09
C ASP A 421 -11.60 29.31 10.81
N LEU A 422 -12.60 29.45 11.70
CA LEU A 422 -13.22 28.30 12.38
C LEU A 422 -13.86 27.34 11.38
N GLU A 423 -13.60 26.05 11.56
CA GLU A 423 -14.32 24.99 10.86
C GLU A 423 -15.73 24.82 11.44
N ILE A 424 -15.87 24.98 12.76
CA ILE A 424 -17.21 25.05 13.37
C ILE A 424 -17.96 26.31 12.92
N ASN A 425 -19.30 26.26 12.92
CA ASN A 425 -20.15 27.39 12.54
C ASN A 425 -20.86 28.00 13.75
N PRO A 426 -20.15 28.76 14.62
CA PRO A 426 -20.74 29.43 15.77
C PRO A 426 -21.83 30.38 15.30
N SER A 427 -23.06 30.14 15.75
CA SER A 427 -24.10 31.15 15.62
C SER A 427 -23.85 32.31 16.57
N SER A 428 -23.20 32.06 17.73
CA SER A 428 -22.91 33.11 18.69
C SER A 428 -21.90 32.82 19.81
N VAL A 429 -21.36 33.90 20.44
CA VAL A 429 -20.55 33.81 21.68
C VAL A 429 -21.05 34.83 22.73
N GLU A 430 -21.46 34.37 23.92
CA GLU A 430 -22.12 35.22 24.94
C GLU A 430 -21.17 36.28 25.55
N HIS A 431 -19.88 35.96 25.74
CA HIS A 431 -18.96 36.83 26.49
C HIS A 431 -17.76 37.36 25.67
N VAL A 432 -17.92 37.66 24.37
CA VAL A 432 -16.84 38.03 23.42
C VAL A 432 -15.73 38.91 24.01
N LEU A 433 -16.05 40.08 24.58
CA LEU A 433 -15.05 41.03 25.07
C LEU A 433 -14.91 41.04 26.60
N ASP A 434 -15.69 40.22 27.31
CA ASP A 434 -15.77 40.26 28.75
C ASP A 434 -14.59 39.53 29.40
N ARG A 435 -13.90 40.25 30.29
CA ARG A 435 -12.80 39.69 31.07
C ARG A 435 -13.30 38.54 31.95
N GLY A 436 -12.85 37.34 31.66
CA GLY A 436 -13.19 36.15 32.43
C GLY A 436 -14.67 35.81 32.35
N GLY A 437 -15.28 35.91 31.16
CA GLY A 437 -16.53 35.22 30.84
C GLY A 437 -16.49 33.79 31.37
N SER A 438 -17.65 33.26 31.83
CA SER A 438 -17.73 32.13 32.77
C SER A 438 -16.73 31.01 32.48
N PRO A 439 -15.56 31.00 33.15
CA PRO A 439 -14.62 29.92 32.97
C PRO A 439 -15.20 28.71 33.67
N ASP A 440 -14.92 27.53 33.13
CA ASP A 440 -15.07 26.28 33.86
C ASP A 440 -14.52 26.44 35.29
N PRO A 441 -15.20 25.94 36.35
CA PRO A 441 -14.69 25.99 37.72
C PRO A 441 -13.26 25.44 37.92
N TYR A 442 -12.72 24.68 36.96
CA TYR A 442 -11.37 24.11 36.97
C TYR A 442 -10.32 24.94 36.21
N VAL A 443 -10.73 25.89 35.34
CA VAL A 443 -9.81 26.72 34.55
C VAL A 443 -9.85 28.18 35.02
N GLY A 444 -8.76 28.69 35.60
CA GLY A 444 -8.62 30.09 35.98
C GLY A 444 -7.78 30.87 34.97
N SER A 445 -8.34 31.90 34.32
CA SER A 445 -7.69 32.72 33.27
C SER A 445 -7.10 31.87 32.13
N PRO A 446 -7.80 31.84 31.00
CA PRO A 446 -7.48 32.80 29.94
C PRO A 446 -8.40 34.02 30.00
N THR A 447 -7.98 35.12 29.38
CA THR A 447 -8.90 36.19 29.03
C THR A 447 -9.46 35.92 27.66
N ASN A 448 -10.74 36.26 27.45
CA ASN A 448 -11.35 36.28 26.13
C ASN A 448 -10.64 37.32 25.23
N TRP A 449 -11.26 37.78 24.15
CA TRP A 449 -10.72 38.81 23.27
C TRP A 449 -10.67 40.24 23.88
N GLU A 450 -10.44 40.37 25.19
CA GLU A 450 -10.39 41.64 25.96
C GLU A 450 -9.44 42.67 25.34
N ASP A 451 -8.33 42.21 24.76
CA ASP A 451 -7.26 43.06 24.21
C ASP A 451 -7.46 43.38 22.70
N ALA A 452 -8.54 42.87 22.06
CA ALA A 452 -8.76 43.01 20.62
C ALA A 452 -8.91 44.46 20.13
N SER A 453 -9.61 45.30 20.89
CA SER A 453 -9.76 46.73 20.53
C SER A 453 -8.44 47.49 20.55
N ASP A 454 -7.52 47.07 21.42
CA ASP A 454 -6.21 47.69 21.58
C ASP A 454 -5.31 47.32 20.40
N GLU A 455 -5.28 46.02 20.04
CA GLU A 455 -4.50 45.52 18.91
C GLU A 455 -4.99 46.04 17.56
N VAL A 456 -6.31 46.06 17.32
CA VAL A 456 -6.89 46.64 16.08
C VAL A 456 -6.55 48.14 15.96
N THR A 457 -6.57 48.87 17.08
CA THR A 457 -6.16 50.28 17.11
C THR A 457 -4.67 50.42 16.80
N GLU A 458 -3.83 49.55 17.36
CA GLU A 458 -2.39 49.54 17.11
C GLU A 458 -2.05 49.25 15.65
N VAL A 459 -2.68 48.25 15.03
CA VAL A 459 -2.47 47.91 13.62
C VAL A 459 -2.94 49.07 12.71
N TYR A 460 -4.13 49.63 12.95
CA TYR A 460 -4.67 50.71 12.11
C TYR A 460 -3.91 52.04 12.23
N PHE A 461 -3.66 52.52 13.45
CA PHE A 461 -3.03 53.82 13.70
C PHE A 461 -1.50 53.75 13.88
N GLY A 462 -0.93 52.55 13.93
CA GLY A 462 0.47 52.28 14.25
C GLY A 462 0.81 52.47 15.73
N ARG A 463 -0.20 52.54 16.60
CA ARG A 463 -0.10 52.63 18.07
C ARG A 463 -1.48 52.61 18.73
N ASP A 464 -1.52 52.17 19.98
CA ASP A 464 -2.72 52.24 20.81
C ASP A 464 -2.90 53.61 21.54
N PHE A 465 -4.13 53.85 22.03
CA PHE A 465 -4.55 55.03 22.79
C PHE A 465 -5.44 54.67 24.00
N ASP A 466 -5.02 55.11 25.19
CA ASP A 466 -5.77 54.85 26.44
C ASP A 466 -6.87 55.90 26.73
N SER A 467 -6.89 57.02 26.00
CA SER A 467 -7.87 58.10 26.21
C SER A 467 -7.96 59.08 25.04
N ASP A 468 -9.12 59.75 24.92
CA ASP A 468 -9.34 60.89 24.01
C ASP A 468 -8.22 61.94 24.07
N SER A 469 -7.72 62.22 25.28
CA SER A 469 -6.66 63.23 25.47
C SER A 469 -5.34 62.83 24.81
N GLU A 470 -5.03 61.53 24.81
CA GLU A 470 -3.84 61.01 24.14
C GLU A 470 -4.01 61.04 22.62
N PHE A 471 -5.19 60.64 22.13
CA PHE A 471 -5.53 60.65 20.73
C PHE A 471 -5.54 62.07 20.14
N GLU A 472 -6.19 63.04 20.80
CA GLU A 472 -6.15 64.46 20.41
C GLU A 472 -4.70 64.99 20.39
N SER A 473 -3.88 64.60 21.37
CA SER A 473 -2.47 65.00 21.44
C SER A 473 -1.64 64.42 20.28
N TRP A 474 -2.02 63.26 19.76
CA TRP A 474 -1.37 62.63 18.62
C TRP A 474 -1.78 63.29 17.29
N ILE A 475 -3.05 63.61 17.09
CA ILE A 475 -3.56 64.29 15.89
C ILE A 475 -3.08 65.73 15.82
N ARG A 476 -3.07 66.46 16.94
CA ARG A 476 -2.76 67.90 16.98
C ARG A 476 -1.51 68.30 16.19
N PRO A 477 -0.32 67.70 16.38
CA PRO A 477 0.87 68.05 15.60
C PRO A 477 0.80 67.62 14.13
N ARG A 478 0.03 66.58 13.79
CA ARG A 478 -0.14 66.06 12.42
C ARG A 478 -1.07 66.95 11.60
N ALA A 479 -2.14 67.46 12.21
CA ALA A 479 -3.09 68.39 11.61
C ALA A 479 -2.61 69.86 11.64
N ALA A 480 -1.30 70.12 11.53
CA ALA A 480 -0.76 71.49 11.60
C ALA A 480 -0.98 72.29 10.31
N ASP A 481 -0.93 71.62 9.16
CA ASP A 481 -0.92 72.22 7.82
C ASP A 481 -1.85 71.45 6.86
N VAL A 482 -3.09 71.20 7.28
CA VAL A 482 -4.12 70.60 6.42
C VAL A 482 -4.58 71.65 5.40
N GLU A 483 -4.50 71.39 4.10
CA GLU A 483 -4.99 72.28 3.02
C GLU A 483 -5.99 71.61 2.07
N SER A 484 -6.26 70.33 2.26
CA SER A 484 -7.17 69.54 1.46
C SER A 484 -7.71 68.35 2.25
N VAL A 485 -8.74 67.67 1.72
CA VAL A 485 -9.23 66.43 2.31
C VAL A 485 -8.14 65.35 2.30
N SER A 486 -7.27 65.32 1.27
CA SER A 486 -6.13 64.39 1.22
C SER A 486 -5.14 64.65 2.35
N ASP A 487 -4.78 65.91 2.61
CA ASP A 487 -3.89 66.25 3.73
C ASP A 487 -4.53 65.91 5.08
N PHE A 488 -5.86 65.96 5.16
CA PHE A 488 -6.60 65.55 6.36
C PHE A 488 -6.57 64.03 6.54
N GLU A 489 -6.82 63.25 5.48
CA GLU A 489 -6.71 61.79 5.47
C GLU A 489 -5.31 61.34 5.88
N ASP A 490 -4.27 61.94 5.31
CA ASP A 490 -2.86 61.67 5.66
C ASP A 490 -2.56 62.03 7.13
N ALA A 491 -3.14 63.12 7.64
CA ALA A 491 -2.90 63.57 9.01
C ALA A 491 -3.50 62.63 10.07
N ILE A 492 -4.58 61.94 9.75
CA ILE A 492 -5.29 61.02 10.66
C ILE A 492 -5.00 59.54 10.38
N ASN A 493 -4.17 59.24 9.37
CA ASN A 493 -3.91 57.88 8.88
C ASN A 493 -5.18 57.14 8.45
N TYR A 494 -6.06 57.80 7.69
CA TYR A 494 -7.30 57.18 7.23
C TYR A 494 -7.02 56.21 6.07
N ASP A 495 -6.87 54.93 6.39
CA ASP A 495 -6.88 53.87 5.40
C ASP A 495 -8.31 53.43 5.09
N ARG A 496 -8.65 53.43 3.79
CA ARG A 496 -9.97 53.06 3.27
C ARG A 496 -10.09 51.57 2.96
N ASN A 497 -8.97 50.86 2.87
CA ASN A 497 -8.91 49.43 2.51
C ASN A 497 -8.35 48.60 3.66
N PHE A 498 -8.49 49.07 4.90
CA PHE A 498 -8.06 48.32 6.06
C PHE A 498 -8.91 47.05 6.22
N ASP A 499 -8.23 45.92 6.13
CA ASP A 499 -8.73 44.54 6.18
C ASP A 499 -7.47 43.68 6.44
N GLU A 500 -7.20 43.39 7.70
CA GLU A 500 -5.96 42.74 8.15
C GLU A 500 -6.27 41.72 9.25
N GLU A 501 -5.73 40.51 9.12
CA GLU A 501 -5.77 39.47 10.15
C GLU A 501 -4.79 39.83 11.29
N ILE A 502 -5.30 39.74 12.51
CA ILE A 502 -4.57 40.11 13.73
C ILE A 502 -4.61 38.90 14.65
N GLN A 503 -3.46 38.24 14.79
CA GLN A 503 -3.30 37.18 15.76
C GLN A 503 -3.31 37.77 17.16
N LEU A 504 -4.30 37.39 17.96
CA LEU A 504 -4.25 37.57 19.41
C LEU A 504 -3.69 36.29 20.03
N SER A 505 -3.24 36.39 21.28
CA SER A 505 -2.86 35.21 22.05
C SER A 505 -3.62 35.20 23.36
N PRO A 506 -4.09 34.04 23.82
CA PRO A 506 -4.61 33.92 25.17
C PRO A 506 -3.54 34.31 26.18
N ARG A 507 -3.93 34.97 27.27
CA ARG A 507 -2.98 35.33 28.35
C ARG A 507 -2.30 34.13 29.03
N SER A 508 -2.86 32.94 28.89
CA SER A 508 -2.38 31.70 29.51
C SER A 508 -2.45 30.52 28.54
N ASP A 509 -1.85 30.69 27.36
CA ASP A 509 -1.80 29.73 26.26
C ASP A 509 -1.61 28.27 26.68
N GLY A 510 -0.46 27.92 27.26
CA GLY A 510 -0.21 26.53 27.71
C GLY A 510 -1.16 26.00 28.80
N SER A 511 -1.90 26.84 29.52
CA SER A 511 -2.95 26.37 30.44
C SER A 511 -4.28 26.09 29.74
N LEU A 512 -4.57 26.82 28.65
CA LEU A 512 -5.72 26.54 27.79
C LEU A 512 -5.46 25.27 26.98
N HIS A 513 -4.27 25.14 26.38
CA HIS A 513 -3.79 23.94 25.71
C HIS A 513 -3.95 22.69 26.59
N SER A 514 -3.35 22.72 27.79
CA SER A 514 -3.43 21.60 28.73
C SER A 514 -4.86 21.26 29.16
N TYR A 515 -5.77 22.24 29.19
CA TYR A 515 -7.17 21.99 29.52
C TYR A 515 -7.89 21.30 28.36
N ILE A 516 -7.72 21.80 27.13
CA ILE A 516 -8.33 21.22 25.93
C ILE A 516 -7.86 19.77 25.76
N VAL A 517 -6.56 19.51 25.91
CA VAL A 517 -6.00 18.17 25.68
C VAL A 517 -6.34 17.21 26.81
N TRP A 518 -5.96 17.54 28.06
CA TRP A 518 -6.00 16.59 29.17
C TRP A 518 -7.33 16.52 29.91
N GLU A 519 -8.13 17.58 29.91
CA GLU A 519 -9.41 17.61 30.62
C GLU A 519 -10.61 17.43 29.67
N ASP A 520 -10.42 17.51 28.35
CA ASP A 520 -11.53 17.44 27.38
C ASP A 520 -11.30 16.41 26.25
N LEU A 521 -10.25 16.57 25.43
CA LEU A 521 -10.01 15.70 24.28
C LEU A 521 -9.73 14.25 24.69
N ILE A 522 -8.97 14.00 25.76
CA ILE A 522 -8.77 12.63 26.26
C ILE A 522 -10.10 11.97 26.66
N GLU A 523 -10.99 12.70 27.33
CA GLU A 523 -12.32 12.17 27.71
C GLU A 523 -13.14 11.87 26.45
N VAL A 524 -13.16 12.78 25.47
CA VAL A 524 -13.86 12.57 24.18
C VAL A 524 -13.26 11.38 23.44
N HIS A 525 -11.94 11.27 23.40
CA HIS A 525 -11.22 10.21 22.73
C HIS A 525 -11.56 8.83 23.34
N ASN A 526 -11.49 8.69 24.66
CA ASN A 526 -11.77 7.43 25.34
C ASN A 526 -13.23 6.98 25.16
N GLU A 527 -14.19 7.90 25.22
CA GLU A 527 -15.59 7.59 24.91
C GLU A 527 -15.76 7.22 23.43
N THR A 528 -15.11 7.95 22.51
CA THR A 528 -15.10 7.67 21.06
C THR A 528 -14.59 6.26 20.77
N VAL A 529 -13.42 5.89 21.29
CA VAL A 529 -12.83 4.56 21.13
C VAL A 529 -13.72 3.46 21.72
N THR A 530 -14.39 3.75 22.84
CA THR A 530 -15.24 2.76 23.53
C THR A 530 -16.57 2.53 22.82
N GLU A 531 -17.14 3.55 22.17
CA GLU A 531 -18.50 3.48 21.62
C GLU A 531 -18.55 3.29 20.09
N ILE A 532 -17.53 3.71 19.31
CA ILE A 532 -17.53 3.53 17.83
C ILE A 532 -17.82 2.07 17.48
N GLU A 533 -18.86 1.79 16.71
CA GLU A 533 -19.17 0.43 16.29
C GLU A 533 -18.09 -0.09 15.30
N PRO A 534 -17.61 -1.34 15.43
CA PRO A 534 -16.72 -1.93 14.45
C PRO A 534 -17.47 -2.21 13.14
N VAL A 535 -16.76 -2.19 12.02
CA VAL A 535 -17.34 -2.56 10.71
C VAL A 535 -17.06 -4.04 10.45
N GLU A 536 -18.11 -4.80 10.17
CA GLU A 536 -18.02 -6.22 9.79
C GLU A 536 -17.91 -6.33 8.27
N ALA A 537 -16.87 -6.96 7.77
CA ALA A 537 -16.67 -7.15 6.33
C ALA A 537 -16.21 -8.57 6.01
N GLU A 538 -16.63 -9.10 4.85
CA GLU A 538 -16.08 -10.34 4.35
C GLU A 538 -14.63 -10.11 3.92
N VAL A 539 -13.73 -10.98 4.36
CA VAL A 539 -12.30 -10.96 4.03
C VAL A 539 -12.03 -11.09 2.52
N ILE A 540 -12.98 -11.62 1.75
CA ILE A 540 -12.91 -11.61 0.29
C ILE A 540 -13.39 -10.27 -0.30
N GLU A 541 -14.37 -9.62 0.31
CA GLU A 541 -14.80 -8.27 -0.08
C GLU A 541 -13.64 -7.28 0.09
N MET A 542 -12.85 -7.48 1.14
CA MET A 542 -11.58 -6.81 1.38
C MET A 542 -10.54 -6.95 0.25
N LEU A 543 -10.68 -7.89 -0.67
CA LEU A 543 -9.77 -8.08 -1.82
C LEU A 543 -10.41 -7.74 -3.17
N THR A 544 -11.74 -7.69 -3.21
CA THR A 544 -12.52 -7.68 -4.45
C THR A 544 -13.48 -6.50 -4.57
N ALA A 545 -13.71 -5.75 -3.49
CA ALA A 545 -14.63 -4.63 -3.51
C ALA A 545 -14.06 -3.44 -4.29
N ASP A 546 -14.91 -2.88 -5.16
CA ASP A 546 -14.65 -1.62 -5.87
C ASP A 546 -14.64 -0.41 -4.93
N GLU A 547 -15.42 -0.46 -3.85
CA GLU A 547 -15.53 0.57 -2.82
C GLU A 547 -15.12 -0.04 -1.48
N SER A 548 -14.21 0.62 -0.75
CA SER A 548 -13.64 0.04 0.46
C SER A 548 -14.69 -0.08 1.57
N PRO A 549 -14.85 -1.27 2.20
CA PRO A 549 -15.69 -1.42 3.39
C PRO A 549 -15.29 -0.48 4.55
N ILE A 550 -14.03 -0.04 4.58
CA ILE A 550 -13.50 0.91 5.56
C ILE A 550 -14.28 2.23 5.56
N ARG A 551 -14.87 2.63 4.42
CA ARG A 551 -15.66 3.86 4.33
C ARG A 551 -16.90 3.85 5.24
N GLU A 552 -17.45 2.68 5.57
CA GLU A 552 -18.58 2.56 6.51
C GLU A 552 -18.23 3.10 7.91
N MET A 553 -16.94 3.07 8.28
CA MET A 553 -16.47 3.63 9.55
C MET A 553 -16.82 5.12 9.70
N SER A 554 -16.89 5.87 8.59
CA SER A 554 -17.27 7.29 8.62
C SER A 554 -18.68 7.49 9.18
N ASP A 555 -19.61 6.58 8.88
CA ASP A 555 -20.98 6.69 9.41
C ASP A 555 -21.01 6.43 10.92
N ASN A 556 -20.16 5.53 11.44
CA ASN A 556 -20.06 5.24 12.88
C ASN A 556 -19.39 6.40 13.64
N VAL A 557 -18.35 7.01 13.07
CA VAL A 557 -17.66 8.18 13.64
C VAL A 557 -18.59 9.39 13.70
N LYS A 558 -19.46 9.55 12.71
CA LYS A 558 -20.41 10.66 12.65
C LYS A 558 -21.39 10.68 13.81
N GLU A 559 -21.80 9.52 14.33
CA GLU A 559 -22.65 9.47 15.52
C GLU A 559 -21.93 10.07 16.74
N MET A 560 -20.62 9.81 16.88
CA MET A 560 -19.79 10.40 17.93
C MET A 560 -19.58 11.90 17.73
N GLU A 561 -19.27 12.34 16.51
CA GLU A 561 -19.12 13.77 16.17
C GLU A 561 -20.40 14.55 16.50
N ASP A 562 -21.57 14.02 16.14
CA ASP A 562 -22.86 14.67 16.38
C ASP A 562 -23.14 14.84 17.90
N GLU A 563 -22.69 13.90 18.74
CA GLU A 563 -22.83 13.98 20.19
C GLU A 563 -21.90 15.02 20.83
N TYR A 564 -20.63 15.08 20.39
CA TYR A 564 -19.61 15.91 21.04
C TYR A 564 -19.42 17.30 20.45
N VAL A 565 -19.85 17.54 19.20
CA VAL A 565 -19.64 18.81 18.48
C VAL A 565 -20.96 19.51 18.11
N ASN A 566 -21.91 18.83 17.46
CA ASN A 566 -23.07 19.48 16.83
C ASN A 566 -24.22 19.90 17.76
N GLU A 567 -24.16 19.63 19.08
CA GLU A 567 -25.23 20.04 19.99
C GLU A 567 -25.18 21.53 20.40
N SER A 568 -24.12 22.29 20.08
CA SER A 568 -23.90 23.65 20.62
C SER A 568 -23.44 24.70 19.58
N ASP A 569 -24.38 25.33 18.86
CA ASP A 569 -24.08 26.49 17.99
C ASP A 569 -23.82 27.81 18.77
N ASP A 570 -23.95 27.80 20.10
CA ASP A 570 -23.82 28.96 20.99
C ASP A 570 -22.77 28.69 22.07
N PHE A 571 -21.74 29.53 22.15
CA PHE A 571 -20.65 29.37 23.11
C PHE A 571 -20.65 30.43 24.20
N ASP A 572 -20.27 30.04 25.42
CA ASP A 572 -20.22 30.99 26.53
C ASP A 572 -19.02 31.95 26.41
N ASN A 573 -17.89 31.54 25.82
CA ASN A 573 -16.63 32.30 25.72
C ASN A 573 -15.65 31.69 24.69
N ALA A 574 -14.56 32.40 24.36
CA ALA A 574 -13.53 31.89 23.42
C ALA A 574 -12.91 30.55 23.82
N PRO A 575 -12.56 30.26 25.09
CA PRO A 575 -12.13 28.92 25.48
C PRO A 575 -13.14 27.83 25.15
N GLY A 576 -14.43 28.10 25.29
CA GLY A 576 -15.49 27.18 24.87
C GLY A 576 -15.53 26.95 23.36
N ALA A 577 -15.30 28.01 22.57
CA ALA A 577 -15.19 27.91 21.11
C ALA A 577 -13.93 27.11 20.70
N ALA A 578 -12.77 27.40 21.30
CA ALA A 578 -11.52 26.69 21.03
C ALA A 578 -11.58 25.21 21.38
N LYS A 579 -12.26 24.88 22.47
CA LYS A 579 -12.52 23.49 22.84
C LYS A 579 -13.34 22.75 21.78
N MET A 580 -14.34 23.40 21.20
CA MET A 580 -15.20 22.79 20.19
C MET A 580 -14.51 22.73 18.82
N GLU A 581 -13.72 23.74 18.47
CA GLU A 581 -12.86 23.71 17.28
C GLU A 581 -11.85 22.55 17.36
N ALA A 582 -11.20 22.36 18.51
CA ALA A 582 -10.28 21.24 18.72
C ALA A 582 -10.99 19.87 18.59
N ARG A 583 -12.23 19.74 19.08
CA ARG A 583 -13.03 18.52 18.87
C ARG A 583 -13.40 18.30 17.40
N GLN A 584 -13.77 19.36 16.68
CA GLN A 584 -14.06 19.27 15.24
C GLN A 584 -12.83 18.77 14.48
N LEU A 585 -11.66 19.39 14.71
CA LEU A 585 -10.40 18.96 14.10
C LEU A 585 -10.05 17.51 14.47
N TYR A 586 -10.30 17.08 15.70
CA TYR A 586 -10.12 15.69 16.11
C TYR A 586 -10.98 14.74 15.25
N PHE A 587 -12.27 15.01 15.04
CA PHE A 587 -13.10 14.17 14.18
C PHE A 587 -12.74 14.29 12.68
N ASP A 588 -12.36 15.47 12.21
CA ASP A 588 -11.91 15.70 10.84
C ASP A 588 -10.65 14.90 10.52
N ASN A 589 -9.72 14.79 11.47
CA ASN A 589 -8.54 13.94 11.35
C ASN A 589 -8.91 12.45 11.28
N ILE A 590 -9.91 12.00 12.06
CA ILE A 590 -10.42 10.62 11.95
C ILE A 590 -10.95 10.36 10.53
N TYR A 591 -11.77 11.26 9.98
CA TYR A 591 -12.29 11.13 8.62
C TYR A 591 -11.19 11.16 7.56
N LYS A 592 -10.20 12.04 7.72
CA LYS A 592 -9.02 12.12 6.85
C LYS A 592 -8.31 10.77 6.78
N TYR A 593 -8.07 10.12 7.92
CA TYR A 593 -7.39 8.83 7.96
C TYR A 593 -8.25 7.67 7.42
N ILE A 594 -9.55 7.67 7.69
CA ILE A 594 -10.48 6.71 7.09
C ILE A 594 -10.45 6.84 5.56
N ASP A 595 -10.51 8.06 5.03
CA ASP A 595 -10.50 8.32 3.58
C ASP A 595 -9.16 7.94 2.93
N GLU A 596 -8.04 8.26 3.60
CA GLU A 596 -6.70 7.92 3.12
C GLU A 596 -6.52 6.39 3.03
N LEU A 597 -6.88 5.67 4.09
CA LEU A 597 -6.78 4.21 4.12
C LEU A 597 -7.74 3.55 3.11
N ALA A 598 -8.99 4.00 3.05
CA ALA A 598 -9.98 3.50 2.09
C ALA A 598 -9.53 3.74 0.64
N THR A 599 -8.95 4.91 0.35
CA THR A 599 -8.44 5.24 -0.98
C THR A 599 -7.22 4.38 -1.34
N HIS A 600 -6.32 4.12 -0.39
CA HIS A 600 -5.19 3.21 -0.61
C HIS A 600 -5.67 1.78 -0.86
N HIS A 601 -6.66 1.32 -0.09
CA HIS A 601 -7.33 0.04 -0.29
C HIS A 601 -7.94 -0.10 -1.69
N GLU A 602 -8.73 0.88 -2.13
CA GLU A 602 -9.35 0.90 -3.46
C GLU A 602 -8.31 0.88 -4.59
N ASN A 603 -7.18 1.58 -4.41
CA ASN A 603 -6.09 1.56 -5.39
C ASN A 603 -5.46 0.16 -5.50
N VAL A 604 -5.36 -0.57 -4.39
CA VAL A 604 -4.83 -1.95 -4.37
C VAL A 604 -5.84 -2.94 -4.96
N THR A 605 -7.13 -2.87 -4.61
CA THR A 605 -8.14 -3.83 -5.06
C THR A 605 -8.57 -3.63 -6.52
N THR A 606 -8.68 -2.38 -6.99
CA THR A 606 -9.14 -2.09 -8.36
C THR A 606 -8.04 -2.16 -9.42
N GLY A 607 -6.84 -2.63 -9.06
CA GLY A 607 -5.70 -2.77 -9.97
C GLY A 607 -5.09 -1.43 -10.38
N GLY A 608 -5.16 -0.42 -9.51
CA GLY A 608 -4.63 0.93 -9.70
C GLY A 608 -3.10 1.02 -9.68
N GLY A 609 -2.42 0.29 -10.56
CA GLY A 609 -1.17 0.65 -11.25
C GLY A 609 0.10 1.04 -10.49
N ASN A 610 0.17 1.05 -9.15
CA ASN A 610 1.35 1.59 -8.47
C ASN A 610 2.06 0.64 -7.50
N LEU A 611 1.36 -0.23 -6.77
CA LEU A 611 2.02 -1.07 -5.76
C LEU A 611 2.52 -2.39 -6.35
N ILE A 612 1.65 -3.15 -7.02
CA ILE A 612 2.04 -4.38 -7.73
C ILE A 612 3.03 -4.06 -8.87
N ASP A 613 2.81 -2.93 -9.57
CA ASP A 613 3.68 -2.48 -10.67
C ASP A 613 5.06 -1.95 -10.18
N SER A 614 5.18 -1.54 -8.91
CA SER A 614 6.46 -1.12 -8.31
C SER A 614 7.17 -2.22 -7.52
N LEU A 615 6.43 -3.17 -6.95
CA LEU A 615 7.00 -4.32 -6.24
C LEU A 615 7.43 -5.43 -7.20
N LEU A 616 6.75 -5.52 -8.35
CA LEU A 616 6.92 -6.60 -9.33
C LEU A 616 7.17 -6.05 -10.75
N GLY A 617 7.51 -4.77 -10.90
CA GLY A 617 7.70 -4.14 -12.22
C GLY A 617 8.79 -4.82 -13.05
N GLU A 618 9.89 -5.25 -12.44
CA GLU A 618 10.89 -6.09 -13.12
C GLU A 618 10.44 -7.56 -13.29
N PHE A 619 9.59 -8.09 -12.42
CA PHE A 619 9.07 -9.47 -12.48
C PHE A 619 7.95 -9.64 -13.52
N LEU A 620 7.15 -8.60 -13.77
CA LEU A 620 5.90 -8.63 -14.55
C LEU A 620 5.92 -7.82 -15.86
N ASP A 621 7.01 -7.17 -16.23
CA ASP A 621 7.18 -6.56 -17.58
C ASP A 621 6.91 -7.58 -18.73
N SER A 622 6.95 -8.88 -18.40
CA SER A 622 6.63 -10.05 -19.22
C SER A 622 5.16 -10.49 -19.24
N ALA A 623 4.35 -10.13 -18.23
CA ALA A 623 3.05 -10.74 -17.91
C ALA A 623 1.89 -9.74 -17.88
N ASN A 624 1.82 -8.87 -18.90
CA ASN A 624 0.85 -7.79 -19.06
C ASN A 624 -0.63 -8.23 -19.21
N GLU A 625 -0.96 -9.53 -19.09
CA GLU A 625 -2.30 -10.08 -19.35
C GLU A 625 -2.96 -10.75 -18.13
N ILE A 626 -2.23 -10.89 -17.01
CA ILE A 626 -2.70 -11.55 -15.76
C ILE A 626 -3.42 -10.57 -14.79
N ILE A 627 -3.53 -9.29 -15.17
CA ILE A 627 -3.77 -8.17 -14.25
C ILE A 627 -5.26 -7.93 -14.00
N GLY A 628 -5.91 -8.87 -13.32
CA GLY A 628 -7.24 -8.76 -12.71
C GLY A 628 -7.18 -8.90 -11.19
N GLY A 629 -6.16 -8.36 -10.54
CA GLY A 629 -5.93 -8.57 -9.11
C GLY A 629 -5.66 -10.06 -8.73
N PRO A 630 -5.39 -10.34 -7.45
CA PRO A 630 -5.02 -11.70 -7.00
C PRO A 630 -6.13 -12.75 -7.20
N MET A 631 -7.40 -12.32 -7.19
CA MET A 631 -8.56 -13.22 -7.23
C MET A 631 -8.99 -13.62 -8.65
N ASP A 632 -8.83 -12.77 -9.68
CA ASP A 632 -9.14 -13.19 -11.06
C ASP A 632 -8.13 -14.23 -11.55
N LEU A 633 -6.87 -14.11 -11.13
CA LEU A 633 -5.83 -15.12 -11.40
C LEU A 633 -6.13 -16.43 -10.67
N LEU A 634 -6.61 -16.35 -9.43
CA LEU A 634 -7.08 -17.54 -8.71
C LEU A 634 -8.31 -18.17 -9.40
N ASP A 635 -9.29 -17.39 -9.86
CA ASP A 635 -10.46 -17.92 -10.59
C ASP A 635 -10.04 -18.50 -11.97
N GLU A 636 -9.02 -17.94 -12.63
CA GLU A 636 -8.42 -18.52 -13.83
C GLU A 636 -7.72 -19.86 -13.54
N MET A 637 -6.95 -19.93 -12.44
CA MET A 637 -6.17 -21.12 -12.05
C MET A 637 -7.01 -22.21 -11.36
N LEU A 638 -8.06 -21.84 -10.65
CA LEU A 638 -9.08 -22.76 -10.13
C LEU A 638 -10.04 -23.18 -11.24
N GLY A 639 -10.37 -22.28 -12.16
CA GLY A 639 -11.22 -22.54 -13.33
C GLY A 639 -10.58 -23.45 -14.36
N SER A 640 -9.25 -23.64 -14.34
CA SER A 640 -8.58 -24.69 -15.11
C SER A 640 -8.79 -26.09 -14.53
N GLY A 641 -9.30 -26.23 -13.30
CA GLY A 641 -9.91 -27.43 -12.73
C GLY A 641 -9.26 -28.74 -13.19
N GLU A 642 -7.94 -28.83 -13.10
CA GLU A 642 -7.18 -29.93 -13.69
C GLU A 642 -7.32 -31.13 -12.76
N GLU A 643 -7.96 -32.20 -13.23
CA GLU A 643 -8.04 -33.45 -12.48
C GLU A 643 -6.61 -34.03 -12.43
N MET A 644 -6.05 -34.15 -11.23
CA MET A 644 -4.86 -34.99 -10.97
C MET A 644 -5.14 -36.39 -11.50
N LEU A 645 -4.15 -37.07 -12.07
CA LEU A 645 -4.27 -38.43 -12.63
C LEU A 645 -5.10 -38.56 -13.93
N GLN A 646 -5.15 -37.54 -14.78
CA GLN A 646 -5.83 -37.64 -16.08
C GLN A 646 -5.09 -38.53 -17.09
N ASP A 647 -5.87 -39.19 -17.93
CA ASP A 647 -5.44 -39.85 -19.16
C ASP A 647 -5.99 -38.97 -20.30
N GLU A 648 -5.30 -37.87 -20.63
CA GLU A 648 -5.63 -37.05 -21.79
C GLU A 648 -5.40 -37.92 -23.03
N GLY A 649 -6.48 -38.57 -23.48
CA GLY A 649 -6.41 -39.69 -24.41
C GLY A 649 -5.43 -39.50 -25.56
N GLY A 650 -4.55 -40.49 -25.70
CA GLY A 650 -3.41 -40.52 -26.63
C GLY A 650 -3.61 -39.67 -27.88
N ALA A 651 -2.89 -38.56 -27.94
CA ALA A 651 -2.87 -37.75 -29.15
C ALA A 651 -2.30 -38.62 -30.29
N GLU A 652 -2.99 -38.65 -31.43
CA GLU A 652 -2.38 -39.14 -32.67
C GLU A 652 -1.23 -38.18 -32.98
N VAL A 653 -0.01 -38.59 -32.60
CA VAL A 653 1.21 -37.83 -32.86
C VAL A 653 1.28 -37.59 -34.36
N ASP A 654 1.41 -36.31 -34.75
CA ASP A 654 1.45 -35.85 -36.14
C ASP A 654 2.80 -36.25 -36.76
N THR A 655 2.98 -37.55 -37.00
CA THR A 655 4.20 -38.08 -37.61
C THR A 655 4.28 -37.62 -39.07
N PRO A 656 5.49 -37.30 -39.58
CA PRO A 656 5.66 -36.92 -40.98
C PRO A 656 4.99 -37.94 -41.92
N GLU A 657 4.34 -37.52 -43.03
CA GLU A 657 3.63 -38.38 -44.02
C GLU A 657 4.40 -39.63 -44.53
N VAL A 658 5.70 -39.73 -44.23
CA VAL A 658 6.62 -40.81 -44.60
C VAL A 658 6.65 -41.95 -43.56
N LEU A 659 6.27 -41.69 -42.30
CA LEU A 659 6.07 -42.69 -41.26
C LEU A 659 4.56 -43.00 -41.19
N ASN A 660 4.17 -44.28 -41.24
CA ASN A 660 2.79 -44.68 -40.92
C ASN A 660 2.56 -44.46 -39.41
N ASP A 661 1.31 -44.41 -38.95
CA ASP A 661 0.91 -44.34 -37.53
C ASP A 661 1.90 -45.08 -36.60
N VAL A 662 2.70 -44.31 -35.85
CA VAL A 662 3.68 -44.81 -34.87
C VAL A 662 3.06 -44.68 -33.50
N HIS A 663 3.05 -45.76 -32.72
CA HIS A 663 2.72 -45.70 -31.31
C HIS A 663 4.00 -45.38 -30.53
N ILE A 664 3.92 -44.44 -29.60
CA ILE A 664 5.00 -44.07 -28.70
C ILE A 664 4.60 -44.59 -27.32
N ASP A 665 5.54 -45.25 -26.66
CA ASP A 665 5.43 -45.69 -25.27
C ASP A 665 6.60 -45.05 -24.50
N VAL A 666 6.35 -44.51 -23.30
CA VAL A 666 7.35 -43.86 -22.45
C VAL A 666 7.52 -44.69 -21.18
N ASP A 667 8.76 -44.95 -20.77
CA ASP A 667 9.11 -45.64 -19.52
C ASP A 667 10.23 -44.87 -18.82
N GLY A 668 9.87 -44.22 -17.71
CA GLY A 668 10.80 -43.51 -16.84
C GLY A 668 11.12 -44.35 -15.61
N SER A 669 12.40 -44.55 -15.31
CA SER A 669 12.85 -45.31 -14.15
C SER A 669 13.79 -44.47 -13.25
N PRO A 670 13.46 -44.30 -11.96
CA PRO A 670 12.20 -44.71 -11.32
C PRO A 670 10.99 -43.95 -11.87
N THR A 671 9.82 -44.60 -11.92
CA THR A 671 8.61 -43.95 -12.45
C THR A 671 8.17 -42.80 -11.56
N TYR A 672 8.32 -42.92 -10.25
CA TYR A 672 8.06 -41.85 -9.29
C TYR A 672 9.39 -41.39 -8.70
N HIS A 673 9.61 -40.08 -8.65
CA HIS A 673 10.82 -39.51 -8.08
C HIS A 673 10.51 -39.02 -6.68
N SER A 674 10.98 -39.75 -5.66
CA SER A 674 10.90 -39.30 -4.27
C SER A 674 12.04 -38.37 -3.92
N SER A 675 11.72 -37.31 -3.19
CA SER A 675 12.61 -36.36 -2.52
C SER A 675 13.05 -36.83 -1.14
N GLN A 676 12.37 -37.84 -0.58
CA GLN A 676 12.55 -38.29 0.80
C GLN A 676 13.44 -39.53 0.92
N VAL A 677 13.36 -40.45 -0.05
CA VAL A 677 14.00 -41.76 0.04
C VAL A 677 14.72 -42.10 -1.26
N ALA A 678 16.01 -42.41 -1.16
CA ALA A 678 16.79 -42.92 -2.26
C ALA A 678 16.36 -44.35 -2.62
N VAL A 679 16.45 -44.71 -3.90
CA VAL A 679 16.07 -46.03 -4.41
C VAL A 679 17.30 -46.84 -4.76
N ASN A 680 17.27 -48.15 -4.50
CA ASN A 680 18.35 -49.06 -4.86
C ASN A 680 17.96 -49.99 -6.03
N GLN A 681 18.94 -50.75 -6.51
CA GLN A 681 18.77 -51.68 -7.63
C GLN A 681 17.79 -52.86 -7.35
N THR A 682 17.47 -53.14 -6.08
CA THR A 682 16.48 -54.19 -5.72
C THR A 682 15.05 -53.71 -5.95
N GLU A 683 14.80 -52.44 -5.68
CA GLU A 683 13.49 -51.80 -5.86
C GLU A 683 13.32 -51.34 -7.32
N VAL A 684 14.36 -50.72 -7.87
CA VAL A 684 14.36 -50.14 -9.21
C VAL A 684 15.53 -50.76 -10.01
N PRO A 685 15.29 -51.81 -10.81
CA PRO A 685 16.35 -52.53 -11.52
C PRO A 685 17.18 -51.69 -12.50
N ALA A 686 16.73 -50.47 -12.83
CA ALA A 686 17.45 -49.52 -13.66
C ALA A 686 18.60 -48.81 -12.93
N VAL A 687 18.57 -48.75 -11.59
CA VAL A 687 19.59 -48.07 -10.76
C VAL A 687 20.95 -48.76 -10.88
N ARG A 688 22.00 -47.94 -11.05
CA ARG A 688 23.41 -48.35 -11.22
C ARG A 688 24.34 -47.23 -10.74
N ALA A 689 25.61 -47.56 -10.54
CA ALA A 689 26.65 -46.56 -10.28
C ALA A 689 26.96 -45.73 -11.55
N GLU A 690 27.59 -44.57 -11.34
CA GLU A 690 28.01 -43.66 -12.41
C GLU A 690 28.77 -44.40 -13.53
N GLY A 691 28.29 -44.25 -14.77
CA GLY A 691 28.87 -44.84 -15.97
C GLY A 691 28.74 -46.37 -16.15
N ASP A 692 28.10 -47.10 -15.21
CA ASP A 692 27.99 -48.57 -15.24
C ASP A 692 26.93 -49.11 -16.23
N GLY A 693 27.18 -50.30 -16.79
CA GLY A 693 26.31 -50.92 -17.78
C GLY A 693 25.23 -51.85 -17.21
N PRO A 694 24.24 -52.29 -18.01
CA PRO A 694 23.15 -53.19 -17.57
C PRO A 694 23.57 -54.59 -17.08
N LEU A 695 24.85 -54.92 -17.14
CA LEU A 695 25.42 -56.19 -16.67
C LEU A 695 26.19 -56.02 -15.35
N ASP A 696 26.44 -54.79 -14.95
CA ASP A 696 27.12 -54.40 -13.72
C ASP A 696 26.03 -54.27 -12.65
N ILE A 697 26.06 -55.20 -11.68
CA ILE A 697 25.09 -55.31 -10.60
C ILE A 697 25.84 -54.97 -9.33
N ASP A 698 25.42 -53.89 -8.68
CA ASP A 698 25.87 -53.48 -7.36
C ASP A 698 24.64 -53.21 -6.50
N GLU A 699 24.47 -54.04 -5.45
CA GLU A 699 23.32 -53.97 -4.54
C GLU A 699 23.51 -52.86 -3.48
N ASP A 700 24.72 -52.30 -3.37
CA ASP A 700 25.08 -51.27 -2.39
C ASP A 700 25.05 -49.85 -3.00
N VAL A 701 24.39 -49.66 -4.15
CA VAL A 701 24.22 -48.36 -4.82
C VAL A 701 22.81 -47.84 -4.60
N ASP A 702 22.73 -46.67 -3.98
CA ASP A 702 21.53 -45.86 -3.85
C ASP A 702 21.53 -44.77 -4.92
N PHE A 703 20.33 -44.41 -5.37
CA PHE A 703 20.10 -43.37 -6.37
C PHE A 703 19.06 -42.40 -5.84
N ALA A 704 19.38 -41.11 -5.87
CA ALA A 704 18.49 -40.04 -5.41
C ALA A 704 17.71 -39.47 -6.62
N PRO A 705 16.41 -39.75 -6.76
CA PRO A 705 15.71 -39.39 -7.99
C PRO A 705 15.20 -37.94 -8.03
N MET A 706 14.99 -37.31 -6.88
CA MET A 706 14.61 -35.90 -6.78
C MET A 706 15.16 -35.28 -5.49
N GLY A 707 15.43 -33.98 -5.54
CA GLY A 707 15.62 -33.12 -4.39
C GLY A 707 14.65 -31.95 -4.49
N ALA A 708 14.10 -31.51 -3.36
CA ALA A 708 13.30 -30.29 -3.27
C ALA A 708 13.84 -29.40 -2.13
N ALA A 709 13.80 -28.10 -2.34
CA ALA A 709 14.08 -27.10 -1.32
C ALA A 709 13.00 -26.02 -1.32
N TYR A 710 12.78 -25.46 -0.14
CA TYR A 710 11.79 -24.43 0.14
C TYR A 710 12.45 -23.32 0.95
N GLU A 711 12.26 -22.06 0.52
CA GLU A 711 12.60 -20.87 1.30
C GLU A 711 11.37 -19.98 1.44
N ASN A 712 11.09 -19.55 2.67
CA ASN A 712 10.19 -18.43 2.94
C ASN A 712 11.01 -17.13 2.90
N GLU A 713 10.86 -16.38 1.81
CA GLU A 713 11.61 -15.15 1.58
C GLU A 713 11.07 -13.99 2.43
N VAL A 714 9.82 -14.08 2.88
CA VAL A 714 9.14 -13.03 3.65
C VAL A 714 8.87 -13.53 5.07
N ASN A 715 9.89 -13.34 5.92
CA ASN A 715 9.88 -13.65 7.34
C ASN A 715 9.11 -12.60 8.18
N LEU A 716 9.01 -12.85 9.48
CA LEU A 716 8.34 -12.06 10.51
C LEU A 716 8.85 -10.61 10.65
N PRO A 717 7.96 -9.60 10.57
CA PRO A 717 6.56 -9.65 10.12
C PRO A 717 6.49 -9.72 8.59
N GLY A 718 5.53 -10.48 8.03
CA GLY A 718 5.44 -10.56 6.57
C GLY A 718 5.10 -9.21 5.92
N PHE A 719 5.24 -9.11 4.60
CA PHE A 719 5.35 -7.83 3.92
C PHE A 719 4.01 -7.08 3.81
N PRO A 720 3.83 -5.89 4.42
CA PRO A 720 2.55 -5.20 4.35
C PRO A 720 2.32 -4.50 3.00
N LEU A 721 1.15 -4.70 2.38
CA LEU A 721 0.71 -3.97 1.19
C LEU A 721 -0.11 -2.71 1.51
N ILE A 722 -0.78 -2.72 2.66
CA ILE A 722 -1.47 -1.56 3.22
C ILE A 722 -0.88 -1.31 4.60
N PRO A 723 0.27 -0.61 4.66
CA PRO A 723 0.98 -0.35 5.90
C PRO A 723 0.54 1.06 6.30
N TRP A 724 -0.57 1.14 7.01
CA TRP A 724 -0.95 2.40 7.64
C TRP A 724 -0.73 2.20 9.13
N PRO A 725 0.30 2.78 9.76
CA PRO A 725 0.49 2.59 11.19
C PRO A 725 -0.80 2.95 11.94
N PRO A 726 -1.27 2.16 12.91
CA PRO A 726 -0.83 0.83 13.32
C PRO A 726 -1.59 -0.33 12.61
N LEU A 727 -2.46 -0.06 11.64
CA LEU A 727 -3.26 -1.07 10.94
C LEU A 727 -2.49 -1.84 9.83
N PHE A 728 -2.41 -3.16 10.01
CA PHE A 728 -1.98 -4.11 8.99
C PHE A 728 -3.18 -4.85 8.40
N TYR A 729 -3.39 -4.73 7.09
CA TYR A 729 -4.61 -5.25 6.45
C TYR A 729 -4.37 -6.27 5.34
N LEU A 730 -3.41 -6.01 4.45
CA LEU A 730 -2.95 -6.98 3.46
C LEU A 730 -1.46 -7.21 3.65
N GLN A 731 -1.08 -8.47 3.53
CA GLN A 731 0.28 -8.92 3.58
C GLN A 731 0.60 -9.70 2.29
N VAL A 732 1.82 -9.57 1.82
CA VAL A 732 2.41 -10.45 0.81
C VAL A 732 3.31 -11.42 1.51
N ASP A 733 3.14 -12.69 1.18
CA ASP A 733 4.07 -13.76 1.49
C ASP A 733 4.65 -14.27 0.17
N VAL A 734 5.94 -14.59 0.17
CA VAL A 734 6.67 -15.08 -1.00
C VAL A 734 7.45 -16.33 -0.61
N TRP A 735 7.22 -17.40 -1.35
CA TRP A 735 7.95 -18.65 -1.19
C TRP A 735 8.73 -18.97 -2.45
N HIS A 736 10.00 -19.32 -2.26
CA HIS A 736 10.86 -19.88 -3.29
C HIS A 736 10.89 -21.39 -3.15
N ILE A 737 10.78 -22.09 -4.28
CA ILE A 737 10.80 -23.55 -4.32
C ILE A 737 11.72 -23.96 -5.44
N ASP A 738 12.71 -24.79 -5.12
CA ASP A 738 13.58 -25.41 -6.09
C ASP A 738 13.33 -26.92 -6.13
N VAL A 739 13.32 -27.47 -7.33
CA VAL A 739 13.19 -28.91 -7.56
C VAL A 739 14.25 -29.33 -8.56
N GLU A 740 15.04 -30.32 -8.18
CA GLU A 740 15.98 -31.01 -9.04
C GLU A 740 15.63 -32.49 -9.14
N GLY A 741 15.97 -33.13 -10.24
CA GLY A 741 15.81 -34.58 -10.35
C GLY A 741 16.51 -35.19 -11.55
N GLU A 742 16.65 -36.50 -11.48
CA GLU A 742 17.34 -37.30 -12.49
C GLU A 742 16.64 -38.64 -12.70
N TYR A 743 16.53 -39.05 -13.95
CA TYR A 743 16.16 -40.42 -14.29
C TYR A 743 17.39 -41.32 -14.32
N ALA A 744 17.39 -42.40 -13.52
CA ALA A 744 18.40 -43.45 -13.64
C ALA A 744 18.41 -44.06 -15.05
N ARG A 745 17.22 -44.19 -15.65
CA ARG A 745 17.05 -44.55 -17.05
C ARG A 745 15.71 -44.05 -17.59
N PHE A 746 15.73 -43.45 -18.77
CA PHE A 746 14.53 -43.02 -19.48
C PHE A 746 14.49 -43.66 -20.86
N GLU A 747 13.40 -44.35 -21.18
CA GLU A 747 13.21 -45.06 -22.44
C GLU A 747 11.97 -44.55 -23.17
N VAL A 748 12.11 -44.35 -24.48
CA VAL A 748 10.96 -44.09 -25.36
C VAL A 748 10.98 -45.12 -26.48
N GLU A 749 9.92 -45.93 -26.57
CA GLU A 749 9.76 -46.93 -27.61
C GLU A 749 8.80 -46.44 -28.69
N ALA A 750 9.24 -46.50 -29.94
CA ALA A 750 8.41 -46.27 -31.11
C ALA A 750 8.10 -47.60 -31.82
N THR A 751 6.81 -47.96 -31.86
CA THR A 751 6.31 -49.16 -32.53
C THR A 751 5.51 -48.81 -33.78
N SER A 752 5.87 -49.41 -34.93
CA SER A 752 5.12 -49.21 -36.17
C SER A 752 3.80 -49.99 -36.18
N SER A 753 2.70 -49.33 -36.57
CA SER A 753 1.38 -49.97 -36.68
C SER A 753 1.19 -50.92 -37.88
N ASP A 754 2.21 -51.12 -38.74
CA ASP A 754 2.11 -52.08 -39.85
C ASP A 754 2.31 -53.52 -39.34
N PRO A 755 1.28 -54.39 -39.35
CA PRO A 755 1.38 -55.76 -38.85
C PRO A 755 2.35 -56.66 -39.64
N SER A 756 2.93 -56.17 -40.74
CA SER A 756 3.97 -56.84 -41.52
C SER A 756 5.40 -56.41 -41.18
N VAL A 757 5.58 -55.38 -40.34
CA VAL A 757 6.85 -54.84 -39.86
C VAL A 757 6.84 -54.90 -38.33
N THR A 758 7.72 -55.70 -37.74
CA THR A 758 7.83 -55.87 -36.27
C THR A 758 9.02 -55.12 -35.69
N ASP A 759 9.53 -54.12 -36.41
CA ASP A 759 10.69 -53.37 -35.97
C ASP A 759 10.20 -52.27 -35.02
N SER A 760 10.54 -52.39 -33.73
CA SER A 760 10.44 -51.29 -32.77
C SER A 760 11.79 -50.59 -32.62
N THR A 761 11.77 -49.32 -32.23
CA THR A 761 12.97 -48.54 -31.95
C THR A 761 12.85 -47.99 -30.55
N THR A 762 13.79 -48.34 -29.67
CA THR A 762 13.88 -47.78 -28.32
C THR A 762 15.01 -46.76 -28.29
N TYR A 763 14.70 -45.55 -27.86
CA TYR A 763 15.67 -44.51 -27.50
C TYR A 763 15.86 -44.53 -26.00
N VAL A 764 17.11 -44.47 -25.52
CA VAL A 764 17.45 -44.62 -24.10
C VAL A 764 18.39 -43.50 -23.68
N ARG A 765 18.06 -42.83 -22.59
CA ARG A 765 18.94 -41.92 -21.83
C ARG A 765 19.23 -42.58 -20.48
N GLU A 766 20.50 -42.84 -20.22
CA GLU A 766 21.02 -43.40 -18.96
C GLU A 766 22.46 -42.91 -18.82
N ASP A 767 22.95 -42.67 -17.61
CA ASP A 767 24.37 -42.38 -17.39
C ASP A 767 25.20 -43.63 -17.71
N LYS A 768 25.94 -43.59 -18.83
CA LYS A 768 26.67 -44.76 -19.31
C LYS A 768 27.78 -44.47 -20.29
N ASP A 769 28.90 -45.16 -20.06
CA ASP A 769 29.99 -45.24 -21.01
C ASP A 769 29.77 -46.30 -22.10
N VAL A 770 29.78 -45.87 -23.37
CA VAL A 770 29.63 -46.77 -24.52
C VAL A 770 30.97 -47.38 -24.88
N MET A 771 31.17 -48.64 -24.51
CA MET A 771 32.42 -49.38 -24.73
C MET A 771 32.35 -50.32 -25.94
N LEU A 772 33.44 -50.44 -26.71
CA LEU A 772 33.61 -51.41 -27.79
C LEU A 772 34.76 -52.37 -27.49
N GLU A 773 34.46 -53.66 -27.36
CA GLU A 773 35.48 -54.70 -27.28
C GLU A 773 36.16 -54.87 -28.65
N THR A 774 37.47 -54.63 -28.69
CA THR A 774 38.29 -54.85 -29.88
C THR A 774 38.55 -56.35 -30.08
N PRO A 775 38.89 -56.80 -31.31
CA PRO A 775 39.21 -58.21 -31.57
C PRO A 775 40.38 -58.78 -30.75
N ASP A 776 41.20 -57.90 -30.17
CA ASP A 776 42.35 -58.24 -29.33
C ASP A 776 41.97 -58.37 -27.83
N GLY A 777 40.72 -58.08 -27.47
CA GLY A 777 40.18 -58.15 -26.10
C GLY A 777 40.40 -56.89 -25.26
N ASP A 778 40.85 -55.78 -25.88
CA ASP A 778 40.90 -54.46 -25.24
C ASP A 778 39.58 -53.72 -25.45
N GLU A 779 39.06 -53.03 -24.43
CA GLU A 779 37.87 -52.18 -24.54
C GLU A 779 38.24 -50.73 -24.90
N VAL A 780 37.45 -50.11 -25.77
CA VAL A 780 37.63 -48.72 -26.20
C VAL A 780 36.30 -47.98 -26.03
N GLN A 781 36.32 -46.92 -25.22
CA GLN A 781 35.18 -46.00 -25.08
C GLN A 781 34.95 -45.27 -26.41
N LEU A 782 33.72 -45.35 -26.91
CA LEU A 782 33.25 -44.71 -28.13
C LEU A 782 32.54 -43.38 -27.85
N GLY A 783 32.00 -43.21 -26.65
CA GLY A 783 31.28 -42.04 -26.16
C GLY A 783 30.59 -42.36 -24.83
N SER A 784 29.76 -41.44 -24.35
CA SER A 784 28.86 -41.63 -23.21
C SER A 784 27.43 -41.25 -23.62
N THR A 785 26.46 -41.70 -22.84
CA THR A 785 25.10 -41.15 -22.83
C THR A 785 24.89 -40.47 -21.50
N ASP A 786 24.23 -39.31 -21.53
CA ASP A 786 23.89 -38.56 -20.34
C ASP A 786 22.45 -38.94 -19.93
N PRO A 787 22.13 -38.98 -18.63
CA PRO A 787 20.76 -39.18 -18.15
C PRO A 787 19.90 -37.96 -18.51
N ILE A 788 18.60 -38.03 -18.20
CA ILE A 788 17.74 -36.84 -18.23
C ILE A 788 17.75 -36.26 -16.82
N THR A 789 18.30 -35.06 -16.70
CA THR A 789 18.24 -34.26 -15.49
C THR A 789 17.34 -33.05 -15.71
N TYR A 790 16.75 -32.56 -14.62
CA TYR A 790 15.96 -31.34 -14.65
C TYR A 790 16.17 -30.54 -13.37
N GLU A 791 16.18 -29.24 -13.52
CA GLU A 791 16.21 -28.26 -12.44
C GLU A 791 15.17 -27.19 -12.78
N THR A 792 14.25 -26.95 -11.85
CA THR A 792 13.30 -25.85 -11.97
C THR A 792 13.24 -25.09 -10.66
N ASN A 793 13.14 -23.78 -10.79
CA ASN A 793 12.81 -22.89 -9.69
C ASN A 793 11.40 -22.34 -9.87
N GLN A 794 10.80 -22.00 -8.74
CA GLN A 794 9.42 -21.54 -8.64
C GLN A 794 9.33 -20.47 -7.58
N THR A 795 8.59 -19.40 -7.88
CA THR A 795 8.30 -18.35 -6.90
C THR A 795 6.80 -18.17 -6.81
N ILE A 796 6.26 -18.42 -5.62
CA ILE A 796 4.83 -18.34 -5.34
C ILE A 796 4.59 -17.12 -4.46
N LEU A 797 3.78 -16.20 -4.98
CA LEU A 797 3.38 -15.00 -4.25
C LEU A 797 1.92 -15.14 -3.86
N VAL A 798 1.62 -14.95 -2.59
CA VAL A 798 0.24 -14.89 -2.11
C VAL A 798 0.02 -13.58 -1.37
N VAL A 799 -1.07 -12.91 -1.73
CA VAL A 799 -1.60 -11.80 -0.96
C VAL A 799 -2.61 -12.37 0.02
N VAL A 800 -2.33 -12.29 1.31
CA VAL A 800 -3.24 -12.70 2.37
C VAL A 800 -3.77 -11.51 3.17
N PRO A 801 -5.07 -11.53 3.52
CA PRO A 801 -5.66 -10.56 4.42
C PRO A 801 -5.31 -10.87 5.88
N ALA A 802 -5.10 -9.86 6.72
CA ALA A 802 -4.96 -10.07 8.15
C ALA A 802 -6.35 -10.33 8.79
N PRO A 803 -6.55 -11.44 9.53
CA PRO A 803 -7.85 -11.78 10.13
C PRO A 803 -8.20 -10.86 11.30
N GLN A 804 -7.16 -10.31 11.93
CA GLN A 804 -7.24 -9.39 13.05
C GLN A 804 -6.32 -8.23 12.71
N PHE A 805 -6.87 -7.04 12.86
CA PHE A 805 -6.22 -5.76 12.65
C PHE A 805 -5.23 -5.58 13.78
N LEU A 806 -4.11 -6.29 13.67
CA LEU A 806 -3.07 -6.21 14.64
C LEU A 806 -2.31 -4.90 14.42
N PRO A 807 -1.98 -4.20 15.51
CA PRO A 807 -1.07 -3.05 15.55
C PRO A 807 0.29 -3.35 14.95
N GLN A 808 0.67 -4.63 14.96
CA GLN A 808 1.92 -5.17 14.47
C GLN A 808 1.62 -6.13 13.32
N GLY A 809 2.47 -6.11 12.28
CA GLY A 809 2.38 -7.09 11.21
C GLY A 809 2.40 -8.50 11.79
N ALA A 810 1.51 -9.36 11.32
CA ALA A 810 1.51 -10.73 11.78
C ALA A 810 2.70 -11.49 11.16
N PRO A 811 3.08 -12.64 11.73
CA PRO A 811 4.04 -13.48 11.07
C PRO A 811 3.66 -13.83 9.64
N GLY A 812 4.68 -14.00 8.78
CA GLY A 812 4.53 -14.62 7.46
C GLY A 812 3.71 -15.91 7.55
N VAL A 813 2.86 -16.22 6.57
CA VAL A 813 2.16 -17.52 6.58
C VAL A 813 3.21 -18.64 6.56
N GLY A 814 3.08 -19.62 7.44
CA GLY A 814 4.10 -20.67 7.61
C GLY A 814 5.40 -20.20 8.26
N ASP A 815 5.51 -18.93 8.67
CA ASP A 815 6.56 -18.48 9.59
C ASP A 815 6.01 -18.53 11.02
N ASN A 816 6.50 -19.49 11.80
CA ASN A 816 6.25 -19.54 13.22
C ASN A 816 7.55 -19.56 14.04
N THR A 817 8.50 -18.65 13.78
CA THR A 817 9.74 -18.54 14.58
C THR A 817 9.54 -18.53 16.12
N MET A 818 8.35 -18.20 16.64
CA MET A 818 7.99 -18.36 18.06
C MET A 818 7.76 -19.83 18.50
N ALA A 819 7.32 -20.70 17.60
CA ALA A 819 7.15 -22.15 17.78
C ALA A 819 8.33 -22.97 17.20
N GLY A 820 9.18 -22.36 16.36
CA GLY A 820 10.44 -22.94 15.89
C GLY A 820 10.43 -23.51 14.47
N ALA A 821 9.51 -23.10 13.59
CA ALA A 821 9.58 -23.46 12.17
C ALA A 821 10.82 -22.84 11.51
N PRO A 822 11.51 -23.60 10.64
CA PRO A 822 12.62 -23.07 9.87
C PRO A 822 12.10 -22.24 8.70
N GLY A 823 12.68 -21.05 8.49
CA GLY A 823 12.40 -20.22 7.31
C GLY A 823 12.85 -20.88 6.00
N GLU A 824 13.65 -21.94 6.09
CA GLU A 824 14.15 -22.70 4.94
C GLU A 824 14.21 -24.19 5.25
N MET A 825 13.78 -25.05 4.33
CA MET A 825 13.72 -26.50 4.55
C MET A 825 14.05 -27.28 3.27
N CYS A 826 15.02 -28.19 3.38
CA CYS A 826 15.47 -29.01 2.26
C CYS A 826 15.08 -30.47 2.46
N SER A 827 14.77 -31.14 1.36
CA SER A 827 14.51 -32.57 1.36
C SER A 827 15.80 -33.33 1.67
N PRO A 828 15.71 -34.54 2.25
CA PRO A 828 16.90 -35.36 2.57
C PRO A 828 17.86 -35.60 1.39
N LEU A 829 17.36 -35.53 0.14
CA LEU A 829 18.12 -35.80 -1.08
C LEU A 829 18.56 -34.53 -1.85
N TRP A 830 18.39 -33.35 -1.25
CA TRP A 830 18.73 -32.07 -1.87
C TRP A 830 20.22 -31.93 -2.22
N ASN A 831 20.53 -31.49 -3.44
CA ASN A 831 21.88 -31.25 -3.98
C ASN A 831 22.75 -32.53 -4.09
N GLU A 832 22.11 -33.70 -4.01
CA GLU A 832 22.75 -35.02 -4.16
C GLU A 832 21.97 -35.92 -5.14
N THR A 833 21.18 -35.33 -6.05
CA THR A 833 20.44 -36.10 -7.07
C THR A 833 21.35 -36.91 -7.98
N GLY A 834 20.86 -38.08 -8.41
CA GLY A 834 21.57 -39.02 -9.27
C GLY A 834 22.27 -40.17 -8.52
N PRO A 835 23.23 -40.86 -9.18
CA PRO A 835 23.91 -42.04 -8.65
C PRO A 835 25.11 -41.70 -7.73
N GLU A 836 25.42 -40.42 -7.55
CA GLU A 836 26.52 -39.95 -6.69
C GLU A 836 26.14 -39.83 -5.20
N PHE A 837 24.86 -40.06 -4.86
CA PHE A 837 24.33 -39.99 -3.50
C PHE A 837 25.13 -40.85 -2.50
N GLY A 838 25.51 -40.27 -1.36
CA GLY A 838 26.31 -40.92 -0.32
C GLY A 838 25.47 -41.32 0.90
N GLU A 839 25.59 -42.57 1.38
CA GLU A 839 24.87 -43.13 2.55
C GLU A 839 25.05 -42.41 3.92
N ASP A 840 25.63 -41.20 4.00
CA ASP A 840 25.83 -40.49 5.26
C ASP A 840 24.51 -39.83 5.77
N ASP A 841 23.56 -40.68 6.22
CA ASP A 841 22.33 -40.36 7.00
C ASP A 841 21.56 -39.11 6.49
N PRO A 842 20.69 -39.25 5.47
CA PRO A 842 19.96 -38.12 4.89
C PRO A 842 18.87 -37.66 5.86
N GLU A 843 19.20 -36.69 6.70
CA GLU A 843 18.21 -35.93 7.47
C GLU A 843 17.90 -34.63 6.71
N PRO A 844 16.63 -34.16 6.70
CA PRO A 844 16.31 -32.86 6.16
C PRO A 844 17.16 -31.79 6.85
N GLU A 845 17.81 -30.94 6.06
CA GLU A 845 18.67 -29.87 6.57
C GLU A 845 17.92 -28.53 6.62
N GLU A 846 18.27 -27.71 7.62
CA GLU A 846 17.86 -26.30 7.72
C GLU A 846 19.00 -25.40 7.20
N ASN A 847 18.69 -24.38 6.40
CA ASN A 847 19.63 -23.38 5.83
C ASN A 847 20.57 -23.89 4.70
N CYS A 848 20.02 -24.35 3.58
CA CYS A 848 20.73 -24.85 2.39
C CYS A 848 20.70 -23.92 1.16
N LEU A 849 19.88 -22.86 1.12
CA LEU A 849 19.71 -21.91 0.01
C LEU A 849 20.51 -20.60 0.22
#